data_AF-A0A0Q5RLX9-F1
#
_entry.id   AF-A0A0Q5RLX9-F1
#
_cell.length_a   1.000
_cell.length_b   1.000
_cell.length_c   1.000
_cell.angle_alpha   90.00
_cell.angle_beta   90.00
_cell.angle_gamma   90.00
#
_symmetry.space_group_name_H-M   'P 1'
#
loop_
_entity.id
_entity.type
_entity.pdbx_description
1 polymer ?
#
loop_
_entity_poly.entity_id
_entity_poly.type
_entity_poly.pdbx_seq_one_letter_code
_entity_poly.pdbx_strand_id
1 'polypeptide(L)'
;MTIFIDDINMPVINEWGDQITNEIVRQMIEQRGFYSLERPGDFSTIMDIQMLSAMIHPGGGRNDIPNRLKRHLCIFNCTLPSNNSMDQIFKSIGAGYFSSDRFVFEVVEVIPYLVPLTRVFWQNVKAKMLPTPANFHYVFNLRDLSRIWEGILKVKHEECKSVEQVLKLWCHECTRVISDRFTAEKDKIWFSSKMKSDAELNIKEFMEFYPEEPTYWVDFLRDAPEGQEEEDEEMSFEPPKIYEEIPSFDFVRAKVLIFMSQFNEYIRGYNMDLVFFMDALKHLMIVSRIISNPRGNALLVGVGGSGKQSLTRLSSFIAGYKFFQMTLTRSYNTGNLTEDLKFLYRTAGLDGNGMTFIFTDNEIKEESFLEFINNILSSGEIANLFAKDELDEMYSELIPVMKKLQPRRPATQDNLYDFFISRARYNLHIALCFSPVGEKFQMRSLKFPGLISGCVIDWFQKWPEDARIAVSRHYLTDFQIVCSDKVKDQVIDIMSWIHESVQDTCVGYYDRFRRVTFVTPKSLISFLESYKLLYKDKQEHIVIMSERMSSGLDKLDEAGASVAILKKDLIEMNKVIALASEEAEEVLATVEQSKASAEIVKVEVAEKKGQAEVLVKNISAVKQVAEAKLEKALPALEEAEAALKTIKAADIATVRKLGKPPYLITLIMDCVCILFRRKVKPIRPDTEKAFIQSSWEESLKVMSDTSFLRKIVEYPTDLINAEMVDMMVPYFQYP
;
A
#
# COMPACT_ATOMS: atom_id res chain seq x y z
N MET A 1 42.10 22.63 -27.18
CA MET A 1 40.90 22.15 -26.45
C MET A 1 40.73 23.00 -25.20
N THR A 2 39.51 23.41 -24.87
CA THR A 2 39.24 24.18 -23.64
C THR A 2 38.49 23.30 -22.65
N ILE A 3 39.06 23.12 -21.47
CA ILE A 3 38.41 22.38 -20.37
C ILE A 3 37.78 23.41 -19.45
N PHE A 4 36.46 23.35 -19.30
CA PHE A 4 35.72 24.15 -18.33
C PHE A 4 35.36 23.29 -17.12
N ILE A 5 35.76 23.73 -15.93
CA ILE A 5 35.37 23.10 -14.66
C ILE A 5 34.38 24.02 -13.94
N ASP A 6 33.14 23.57 -13.83
CA ASP A 6 32.14 24.22 -12.99
C ASP A 6 32.34 23.78 -11.52
N ASP A 7 32.25 24.72 -10.58
CA ASP A 7 32.46 24.52 -9.13
C ASP A 7 33.74 23.76 -8.73
N ILE A 8 34.93 24.29 -9.10
CA ILE A 8 36.24 23.70 -8.75
C ILE A 8 36.51 23.55 -7.24
N ASN A 9 35.71 24.18 -6.39
CA ASN A 9 35.80 24.11 -4.94
C ASN A 9 34.94 23.00 -4.30
N MET A 10 34.11 22.29 -5.09
CA MET A 10 33.27 21.20 -4.59
C MET A 10 34.03 20.01 -3.96
N PRO A 11 35.22 19.58 -4.46
CA PRO A 11 35.90 18.41 -3.93
C PRO A 11 36.06 18.42 -2.40
N VAL A 12 35.82 17.25 -1.80
CA VAL A 12 35.87 17.07 -0.35
C VAL A 12 37.28 17.30 0.17
N ILE A 13 37.37 18.05 1.27
CA ILE A 13 38.60 18.25 2.01
C ILE A 13 38.81 17.02 2.91
N ASN A 14 39.99 16.42 2.85
CA ASN A 14 40.35 15.30 3.73
C ASN A 14 40.58 15.76 5.18
N GLU A 15 40.81 14.82 6.10
CA GLU A 15 41.05 15.14 7.53
C GLU A 15 42.28 16.06 7.75
N TRP A 16 43.21 16.09 6.80
CA TRP A 16 44.43 16.91 6.85
C TRP A 16 44.27 18.30 6.25
N GLY A 17 43.10 18.63 5.68
CA GLY A 17 42.84 19.94 5.08
C GLY A 17 43.18 20.04 3.59
N ASP A 18 43.54 18.94 2.93
CA ASP A 18 43.90 18.90 1.51
C ASP A 18 42.75 18.45 0.61
N GLN A 19 42.71 18.98 -0.61
CA GLN A 19 41.81 18.55 -1.68
C GLN A 19 42.58 17.74 -2.73
N ILE A 20 42.63 16.42 -2.54
CA ILE A 20 43.43 15.51 -3.39
C ILE A 20 43.00 15.60 -4.86
N THR A 21 41.70 15.71 -5.14
CA THR A 21 41.19 15.83 -6.51
C THR A 21 41.73 17.06 -7.23
N ASN A 22 41.91 18.18 -6.53
CA ASN A 22 42.42 19.42 -7.12
C ASN A 22 43.93 19.36 -7.42
N GLU A 23 44.66 18.40 -6.85
CA GLU A 23 46.06 18.17 -7.20
C GLU A 23 46.23 17.62 -8.62
N ILE A 24 45.26 16.87 -9.16
CA ILE A 24 45.34 16.42 -10.56
C ILE A 24 45.21 17.59 -11.54
N VAL A 25 44.35 18.55 -11.21
CA VAL A 25 44.17 19.78 -12.00
C VAL A 25 45.46 20.60 -11.95
N ARG A 26 46.06 20.73 -10.75
CA ARG A 26 47.35 21.40 -10.58
C ARG A 26 48.45 20.70 -11.39
N GLN A 27 48.54 19.38 -11.30
CA GLN A 27 49.53 18.59 -12.02
C GLN A 27 49.38 18.74 -13.54
N MET A 28 48.14 18.73 -14.03
CA MET A 28 47.84 18.96 -15.45
C MET A 28 48.32 20.33 -15.93
N ILE A 29 48.14 21.39 -15.13
CA ILE A 29 48.58 22.75 -15.48
C ILE A 29 50.11 22.89 -15.39
N GLU A 30 50.72 22.39 -14.31
CA GLU A 30 52.14 22.60 -14.01
C GLU A 30 53.05 21.66 -14.80
N GLN A 31 52.70 20.39 -14.89
CA GLN A 31 53.53 19.33 -15.50
C GLN A 31 53.07 18.96 -16.91
N ARG A 32 51.95 19.52 -17.40
CA ARG A 32 51.36 19.22 -18.72
C ARG A 32 51.09 17.73 -18.93
N GLY A 33 50.70 17.03 -17.88
CA GLY A 33 50.47 15.60 -17.92
C GLY A 33 50.24 14.98 -16.55
N PHE A 34 50.00 13.68 -16.54
CA PHE A 34 49.83 12.89 -15.32
C PHE A 34 50.28 11.44 -15.54
N TYR A 35 50.58 10.74 -14.44
CA TYR A 35 50.91 9.32 -14.49
C TYR A 35 49.66 8.46 -14.61
N SER A 36 49.74 7.40 -15.42
CA SER A 36 48.66 6.42 -15.50
C SER A 36 48.61 5.56 -14.24
N LEU A 37 47.42 5.43 -13.66
CA LEU A 37 47.17 4.49 -12.56
C LEU A 37 47.09 3.04 -13.07
N GLU A 38 46.68 2.83 -14.33
CA GLU A 38 46.61 1.50 -14.96
C GLU A 38 47.99 0.98 -15.36
N ARG A 39 48.89 1.89 -15.76
CA ARG A 39 50.26 1.58 -16.18
C ARG A 39 51.25 2.35 -15.32
N PRO A 40 51.63 1.80 -14.15
CA PRO A 40 52.55 2.48 -13.25
C PRO A 40 53.86 2.84 -13.94
N GLY A 41 54.24 4.12 -13.89
CA GLY A 41 55.47 4.64 -14.50
C GLY A 41 55.28 5.31 -15.87
N ASP A 42 54.14 5.09 -16.54
CA ASP A 42 53.83 5.77 -17.80
C ASP A 42 53.31 7.19 -17.54
N PHE A 43 54.01 8.20 -18.04
CA PHE A 43 53.61 9.61 -17.98
C PHE A 43 52.92 10.04 -19.27
N SER A 44 51.64 10.38 -19.20
CA SER A 44 50.86 10.89 -20.33
C SER A 44 51.03 12.40 -20.42
N THR A 45 51.66 12.88 -21.49
CA THR A 45 51.81 14.32 -21.76
C THR A 45 50.62 14.82 -22.57
N ILE A 46 50.04 15.94 -22.17
CA ILE A 46 48.92 16.58 -22.86
C ILE A 46 49.34 17.96 -23.38
N MET A 47 49.15 18.18 -24.67
CA MET A 47 49.52 19.43 -25.35
C MET A 47 48.28 20.28 -25.65
N ASP A 48 48.46 21.61 -25.68
CA ASP A 48 47.48 22.59 -26.15
C ASP A 48 46.11 22.56 -25.44
N ILE A 49 46.13 22.49 -24.10
CA ILE A 49 44.96 22.69 -23.23
C ILE A 49 44.89 24.13 -22.75
N GLN A 50 43.68 24.70 -22.80
CA GLN A 50 43.31 25.87 -22.02
C GLN A 50 42.36 25.45 -20.90
N MET A 51 42.62 25.88 -19.67
CA MET A 51 41.73 25.60 -18.53
C MET A 51 40.98 26.86 -18.13
N LEU A 52 39.67 26.75 -18.00
CA LEU A 52 38.79 27.74 -17.41
C LEU A 52 38.07 27.08 -16.23
N SER A 53 37.92 27.80 -15.13
CA SER A 53 37.19 27.28 -13.97
C SER A 53 36.31 28.35 -13.37
N ALA A 54 35.19 27.91 -12.80
CA ALA A 54 34.30 28.72 -12.00
C ALA A 54 34.18 28.13 -10.60
N MET A 55 33.96 28.99 -9.61
CA MET A 55 33.56 28.58 -8.27
C MET A 55 32.73 29.69 -7.64
N ILE A 56 31.86 29.32 -6.72
CA ILE A 56 31.16 30.28 -5.87
C ILE A 56 32.14 30.86 -4.84
N HIS A 57 31.88 32.08 -4.36
CA HIS A 57 32.67 32.70 -3.30
C HIS A 57 32.92 31.75 -2.11
N PRO A 58 34.18 31.57 -1.69
CA PRO A 58 34.52 30.74 -0.53
C PRO A 58 33.99 31.38 0.77
N GLY A 59 33.64 30.54 1.75
CA GLY A 59 33.05 30.96 3.02
C GLY A 59 31.59 30.50 3.21
N GLY A 60 31.02 30.74 4.40
CA GLY A 60 29.64 30.35 4.72
C GLY A 60 29.37 28.84 4.62
N GLY A 61 30.38 28.01 4.88
CA GLY A 61 30.32 26.55 4.73
C GLY A 61 30.79 26.01 3.38
N ARG A 62 31.14 26.88 2.42
CA ARG A 62 31.76 26.49 1.15
C ARG A 62 33.28 26.45 1.26
N ASN A 63 33.86 25.42 0.68
CA ASN A 63 35.31 25.23 0.62
C ASN A 63 35.95 26.25 -0.32
N ASP A 64 37.24 26.47 -0.09
CA ASP A 64 38.12 27.23 -0.96
C ASP A 64 39.07 26.27 -1.68
N ILE A 65 39.65 26.68 -2.81
CA ILE A 65 40.62 25.86 -3.54
C ILE A 65 42.05 26.02 -2.97
N PRO A 66 42.94 25.03 -3.17
CA PRO A 66 44.29 25.07 -2.59
C PRO A 66 45.10 26.25 -3.14
N ASN A 67 45.84 26.93 -2.26
CA ASN A 67 46.66 28.09 -2.65
C ASN A 67 47.67 27.79 -3.77
N ARG A 68 48.16 26.54 -3.81
CA ARG A 68 49.07 26.08 -4.86
C ARG A 68 48.42 26.07 -6.24
N LEU A 69 47.14 25.68 -6.32
CA LEU A 69 46.36 25.71 -7.55
C LEU A 69 45.99 27.16 -7.92
N LYS A 70 45.60 27.99 -6.95
CA LYS A 70 45.27 29.41 -7.18
C LYS A 70 46.36 30.18 -7.90
N ARG A 71 47.64 29.90 -7.59
CA ARG A 71 48.78 30.58 -8.22
C ARG A 71 48.80 30.43 -9.75
N HIS A 72 48.21 29.38 -10.29
CA HIS A 72 48.17 29.11 -11.72
C HIS A 72 46.96 29.74 -12.44
N LEU A 73 46.01 30.31 -11.71
CA LEU A 73 44.75 30.82 -12.24
C LEU A 73 44.65 32.34 -12.04
N CYS A 74 44.14 33.04 -13.05
CA CYS A 74 43.69 34.42 -12.89
C CYS A 74 42.28 34.40 -12.28
N ILE A 75 42.15 34.89 -11.05
CA ILE A 75 40.88 34.90 -10.33
C ILE A 75 40.18 36.25 -10.56
N PHE A 76 39.00 36.20 -11.18
CA PHE A 76 38.13 37.36 -11.37
C PHE A 76 36.85 37.20 -10.57
N ASN A 77 36.40 38.28 -9.94
CA ASN A 77 35.11 38.29 -9.28
C ASN A 77 34.00 38.60 -10.29
N CYS A 78 33.11 37.64 -10.54
CA CYS A 78 31.92 37.83 -11.37
C CYS A 78 30.73 38.25 -10.51
N THR A 79 30.48 39.56 -10.42
CA THR A 79 29.33 40.09 -9.69
C THR A 79 28.05 39.96 -10.51
N LEU A 80 26.89 40.06 -9.85
CA LEU A 80 25.61 40.13 -10.54
C LEU A 80 25.57 41.29 -11.54
N PRO A 81 24.86 41.14 -12.68
CA PRO A 81 24.68 42.22 -13.63
C PRO A 81 24.05 43.46 -12.97
N SER A 82 24.35 44.64 -13.51
CA SER A 82 23.75 45.89 -13.02
C SER A 82 22.22 45.87 -13.18
N ASN A 83 21.51 46.66 -12.37
CA ASN A 83 20.04 46.79 -12.49
C ASN A 83 19.60 47.14 -13.90
N ASN A 84 20.29 48.08 -14.55
CA ASN A 84 20.00 48.49 -15.92
C ASN A 84 20.22 47.35 -16.93
N SER A 85 21.27 46.54 -16.72
CA SER A 85 21.55 45.37 -17.57
C SER A 85 20.47 44.30 -17.40
N MET A 86 20.05 44.01 -16.16
CA MET A 86 18.97 43.06 -15.88
C MET A 86 17.66 43.53 -16.52
N ASP A 87 17.30 44.80 -16.32
CA ASP A 87 16.07 45.38 -16.89
C ASP A 87 16.12 45.34 -18.42
N GLN A 88 17.27 45.64 -19.05
CA GLN A 88 17.40 45.58 -20.51
C GLN A 88 17.26 44.14 -21.06
N ILE A 89 17.86 43.15 -20.40
CA ILE A 89 17.78 41.75 -20.81
C ILE A 89 16.32 41.29 -20.77
N PHE A 90 15.66 41.41 -19.62
CA PHE A 90 14.29 40.92 -19.47
C PHE A 90 13.27 41.77 -20.25
N LYS A 91 13.52 43.07 -20.45
CA LYS A 91 12.71 43.91 -21.33
C LYS A 91 12.81 43.47 -22.79
N SER A 92 14.00 43.13 -23.28
CA SER A 92 14.16 42.64 -24.66
C SER A 92 13.41 41.33 -24.90
N ILE A 93 13.41 40.42 -23.91
CA ILE A 93 12.70 39.15 -23.96
C ILE A 93 11.18 39.38 -23.88
N GLY A 94 10.72 40.13 -22.87
CA GLY A 94 9.31 40.40 -22.63
C GLY A 94 8.67 41.17 -23.80
N ALA A 95 9.23 42.31 -24.18
CA ALA A 95 8.71 43.12 -25.29
C ALA A 95 8.86 42.42 -26.66
N GLY A 96 9.86 41.55 -26.81
CA GLY A 96 10.01 40.74 -28.02
C GLY A 96 8.91 39.69 -28.18
N TYR A 97 8.44 39.10 -27.07
CA TYR A 97 7.37 38.12 -27.08
C TYR A 97 5.97 38.76 -27.12
N PHE A 98 5.74 39.76 -26.28
CA PHE A 98 4.50 40.55 -26.24
C PHE A 98 4.58 41.70 -27.24
N SER A 99 4.50 41.37 -28.53
CA SER A 99 4.43 42.36 -29.60
C SER A 99 2.99 42.69 -29.97
N SER A 100 2.77 43.87 -30.58
CA SER A 100 1.47 44.29 -31.11
C SER A 100 0.88 43.34 -32.15
N ASP A 101 1.74 42.55 -32.81
CA ASP A 101 1.32 41.56 -33.81
C ASP A 101 0.73 40.30 -33.17
N ARG A 102 1.02 40.07 -31.87
CA ARG A 102 0.63 38.87 -31.13
C ARG A 102 -0.37 39.14 -30.03
N PHE A 103 -0.34 40.31 -29.39
CA PHE A 103 -1.16 40.62 -28.22
C PHE A 103 -1.87 41.97 -28.37
N VAL A 104 -2.93 42.16 -27.58
CA VAL A 104 -3.68 43.41 -27.51
C VAL A 104 -2.78 44.54 -27.02
N PHE A 105 -2.95 45.75 -27.57
CA PHE A 105 -2.13 46.92 -27.24
C PHE A 105 -2.03 47.18 -25.72
N GLU A 106 -3.13 47.06 -24.99
CA GLU A 106 -3.17 47.26 -23.53
C GLU A 106 -2.24 46.29 -22.78
N VAL A 107 -2.17 45.03 -23.21
CA VAL A 107 -1.26 44.03 -22.63
C VAL A 107 0.19 44.40 -22.91
N VAL A 108 0.49 44.80 -24.15
CA VAL A 108 1.84 45.19 -24.58
C VAL A 108 2.36 46.41 -23.81
N GLU A 109 1.49 47.36 -23.48
CA GLU A 109 1.83 48.58 -22.76
C GLU A 109 2.29 48.32 -21.31
N VAL A 110 1.77 47.27 -20.67
CA VAL A 110 2.06 46.94 -19.26
C VAL A 110 3.41 46.23 -19.08
N ILE A 111 3.85 45.44 -20.06
CA ILE A 111 5.06 44.60 -19.96
C ILE A 111 6.34 45.39 -19.58
N PRO A 112 6.63 46.57 -20.18
CA PRO A 112 7.80 47.37 -19.81
C PRO A 112 7.84 47.79 -18.33
N TYR A 113 6.68 47.91 -17.66
CA TYR A 113 6.60 48.25 -16.24
C TYR A 113 6.74 47.01 -15.34
N LEU A 114 6.33 45.83 -15.80
CA LEU A 114 6.47 44.57 -15.06
C LEU A 114 7.93 44.13 -14.89
N VAL A 115 8.81 44.45 -15.85
CA VAL A 115 10.23 44.12 -15.78
C VAL A 115 10.92 44.73 -14.55
N PRO A 116 10.94 46.07 -14.36
CA PRO A 116 11.54 46.66 -13.18
C PRO A 116 10.80 46.28 -11.89
N LEU A 117 9.47 46.12 -11.92
CA LEU A 117 8.70 45.65 -10.78
C LEU A 117 9.18 44.27 -10.30
N THR A 118 9.32 43.30 -11.22
CA THR A 118 9.78 41.95 -10.90
C THR A 118 11.18 41.96 -10.31
N ARG A 119 12.10 42.78 -10.87
CA ARG A 119 13.45 42.94 -10.33
C ARG A 119 13.43 43.53 -8.92
N VAL A 120 12.73 44.64 -8.71
CA VAL A 120 12.67 45.33 -7.41
C VAL A 120 12.10 44.40 -6.34
N PHE A 121 11.00 43.72 -6.66
CA PHE A 121 10.38 42.74 -5.79
C PHE A 121 11.35 41.59 -5.43
N TRP A 122 12.00 40.98 -6.42
CA TRP A 122 12.98 39.92 -6.18
C TRP A 122 14.17 40.40 -5.33
N GLN A 123 14.66 41.62 -5.54
CA GLN A 123 15.72 42.21 -4.71
C GLN A 123 15.28 42.40 -3.25
N ASN A 124 14.05 42.85 -3.03
CA ASN A 124 13.47 43.01 -1.70
C ASN A 124 13.32 41.65 -0.98
N VAL A 125 12.84 40.62 -1.68
CA VAL A 125 12.78 39.26 -1.14
C VAL A 125 14.16 38.76 -0.77
N LYS A 126 15.15 38.87 -1.69
CA LYS A 126 16.52 38.43 -1.45
C LYS A 126 17.18 39.12 -0.26
N ALA A 127 16.90 40.41 -0.04
CA ALA A 127 17.45 41.16 1.07
C ALA A 127 16.83 40.76 2.43
N LYS A 128 15.54 40.41 2.44
CA LYS A 128 14.81 40.06 3.67
C LYS A 128 14.92 38.59 4.04
N MET A 129 14.79 37.71 3.06
CA MET A 129 14.70 36.25 3.23
C MET A 129 16.09 35.62 3.06
N LEU A 130 16.87 35.67 4.15
CA LEU A 130 18.23 35.12 4.18
C LEU A 130 18.25 33.64 4.59
N PRO A 131 19.22 32.86 4.09
CA PRO A 131 19.38 31.47 4.50
C PRO A 131 19.81 31.39 5.97
N THR A 132 19.10 30.58 6.75
CA THR A 132 19.41 30.28 8.16
C THR A 132 19.52 28.78 8.34
N PRO A 133 20.06 28.25 9.47
CA PRO A 133 20.07 26.80 9.69
C PRO A 133 18.68 26.14 9.61
N ALA A 134 17.62 26.85 9.98
CA ALA A 134 16.25 26.36 9.85
C ALA A 134 15.70 26.48 8.41
N ASN A 135 16.09 27.52 7.68
CA ASN A 135 15.65 27.83 6.32
C ASN A 135 16.86 27.92 5.37
N PHE A 136 17.63 26.83 5.27
CA PHE A 136 18.90 26.82 4.50
C PHE A 136 18.66 26.90 2.99
N HIS A 137 17.47 26.53 2.53
CA HIS A 137 17.05 26.54 1.13
C HIS A 137 16.54 27.91 0.65
N TYR A 138 16.51 28.94 1.51
CA TYR A 138 16.18 30.31 1.12
C TYR A 138 17.34 30.97 0.37
N VAL A 139 17.66 30.43 -0.80
CA VAL A 139 18.72 30.91 -1.69
C VAL A 139 18.08 31.45 -2.96
N PHE A 140 18.23 32.75 -3.18
CA PHE A 140 17.66 33.46 -4.33
C PHE A 140 18.76 33.91 -5.30
N ASN A 141 18.60 33.54 -6.57
CA ASN A 141 19.57 33.82 -7.64
C ASN A 141 18.86 34.28 -8.93
N LEU A 142 19.64 34.61 -9.97
CA LEU A 142 19.09 35.12 -11.23
C LEU A 142 18.21 34.09 -11.97
N ARG A 143 18.37 32.78 -11.69
CA ARG A 143 17.52 31.74 -12.27
C ARG A 143 16.06 31.89 -11.84
N ASP A 144 15.81 32.48 -10.67
CA ASP A 144 14.45 32.75 -10.21
C ASP A 144 13.73 33.75 -11.13
N LEU A 145 14.41 34.84 -11.50
CA LEU A 145 13.89 35.81 -12.46
C LEU A 145 13.67 35.16 -13.84
N SER A 146 14.62 34.34 -14.30
CA SER A 146 14.46 33.60 -15.55
C SER A 146 13.25 32.66 -15.53
N ARG A 147 13.01 31.94 -14.43
CA ARG A 147 11.87 31.01 -14.28
C ARG A 147 10.51 31.71 -14.22
N ILE A 148 10.46 32.92 -13.63
CA ILE A 148 9.24 33.75 -13.61
C ILE A 148 8.91 34.17 -15.05
N TRP A 149 9.89 34.74 -15.76
CA TRP A 149 9.67 35.15 -17.15
C TRP A 149 9.40 33.96 -18.07
N GLU A 150 10.08 32.84 -17.90
CA GLU A 150 9.82 31.61 -18.66
C GLU A 150 8.36 31.13 -18.50
N GLY A 151 7.79 31.21 -17.30
CA GLY A 151 6.38 30.90 -17.07
C GLY A 151 5.43 31.91 -17.72
N ILE A 152 5.71 33.21 -17.58
CA ILE A 152 4.91 34.28 -18.21
C ILE A 152 4.91 34.14 -19.74
N LEU A 153 6.04 33.76 -20.35
CA LEU A 153 6.18 33.60 -21.80
C LEU A 153 5.44 32.38 -22.36
N LYS A 154 4.87 31.50 -21.51
CA LYS A 154 4.11 30.33 -21.96
C LYS A 154 2.69 30.70 -22.42
N VAL A 155 2.16 31.83 -21.97
CA VAL A 155 0.78 32.22 -22.30
C VAL A 155 0.61 32.58 -23.78
N LYS A 156 -0.53 32.20 -24.36
CA LYS A 156 -0.92 32.55 -25.74
C LYS A 156 -1.88 33.75 -25.74
N HIS A 157 -2.01 34.40 -26.89
CA HIS A 157 -2.88 35.56 -27.09
C HIS A 157 -4.34 35.32 -26.64
N GLU A 158 -4.88 34.15 -26.97
CA GLU A 158 -6.29 33.81 -26.71
C GLU A 158 -6.65 33.81 -25.22
N GLU A 159 -5.67 33.47 -24.37
CA GLU A 159 -5.84 33.31 -22.93
C GLU A 159 -5.42 34.55 -22.13
N CYS A 160 -4.79 35.53 -22.78
CA CYS A 160 -4.32 36.76 -22.15
C CYS A 160 -4.73 37.99 -22.98
N LYS A 161 -5.97 38.43 -22.74
CA LYS A 161 -6.64 39.51 -23.48
C LYS A 161 -6.68 40.83 -22.72
N SER A 162 -6.59 40.79 -21.38
CA SER A 162 -6.71 41.98 -20.53
C SER A 162 -5.47 42.20 -19.66
N VAL A 163 -5.30 43.45 -19.21
CA VAL A 163 -4.27 43.82 -18.23
C VAL A 163 -4.41 43.03 -16.92
N GLU A 164 -5.64 42.81 -16.46
CA GLU A 164 -5.94 42.02 -15.26
C GLU A 164 -5.38 40.60 -15.36
N GLN A 165 -5.55 39.93 -16.50
CA GLN A 165 -5.03 38.58 -16.73
C GLN A 165 -3.50 38.55 -16.71
N VAL A 166 -2.83 39.56 -17.27
CA VAL A 166 -1.37 39.68 -17.22
C VAL A 166 -0.89 39.83 -15.77
N LEU A 167 -1.56 40.67 -14.97
CA LEU A 167 -1.20 40.89 -13.57
C LEU A 167 -1.47 39.63 -12.72
N LYS A 168 -2.57 38.92 -12.98
CA LYS A 168 -2.86 37.61 -12.39
C LYS A 168 -1.77 36.60 -12.72
N LEU A 169 -1.36 36.50 -13.97
CA LEU A 169 -0.27 35.62 -14.41
C LEU A 169 1.06 35.98 -13.73
N TRP A 170 1.39 37.27 -13.65
CA TRP A 170 2.59 37.75 -12.96
C TRP A 170 2.59 37.40 -11.46
N CYS A 171 1.47 37.62 -10.77
CA CYS A 171 1.30 37.26 -9.35
C CYS A 171 1.42 35.75 -9.15
N HIS A 172 0.80 34.95 -10.03
CA HIS A 172 0.89 33.50 -10.02
C HIS A 172 2.34 33.04 -10.13
N GLU A 173 3.06 33.50 -11.16
CA GLU A 173 4.44 33.08 -11.45
C GLU A 173 5.43 33.51 -10.35
N CYS A 174 5.28 34.72 -9.81
CA CYS A 174 6.06 35.14 -8.65
C CYS A 174 5.82 34.24 -7.43
N THR A 175 4.57 33.87 -7.19
CA THR A 175 4.20 32.99 -6.07
C THR A 175 4.74 31.58 -6.27
N ARG A 176 4.58 30.98 -7.46
CA ARG A 176 5.03 29.63 -7.77
C ARG A 176 6.55 29.48 -7.71
N VAL A 177 7.29 30.49 -8.17
CA VAL A 177 8.75 30.43 -8.16
C VAL A 177 9.31 30.72 -6.77
N ILE A 178 8.78 31.70 -6.04
CA ILE A 178 9.40 32.21 -4.79
C ILE A 178 8.67 31.72 -3.55
N SER A 179 7.36 31.92 -3.45
CA SER A 179 6.60 31.72 -2.21
C SER A 179 6.45 30.25 -1.83
N ASP A 180 6.46 29.34 -2.79
CA ASP A 180 6.28 27.90 -2.52
C ASP A 180 7.47 27.27 -1.76
N ARG A 181 8.61 27.98 -1.69
CA ARG A 181 9.77 27.59 -0.88
C ARG A 181 9.58 27.86 0.61
N PHE A 182 8.66 28.76 0.97
CA PHE A 182 8.54 29.25 2.34
C PHE A 182 7.92 28.21 3.28
N THR A 183 8.56 28.02 4.43
CA THR A 183 8.13 27.06 5.45
C THR A 183 7.13 27.68 6.42
N ALA A 184 7.34 28.95 6.79
CA ALA A 184 6.52 29.68 7.74
C ALA A 184 5.41 30.50 7.06
N GLU A 185 4.22 30.49 7.66
CA GLU A 185 3.08 31.27 7.18
C GLU A 185 3.33 32.79 7.26
N LYS A 186 4.05 33.24 8.28
CA LYS A 186 4.48 34.65 8.44
C LYS A 186 5.26 35.15 7.22
N ASP A 187 6.11 34.29 6.64
CA ASP A 187 6.91 34.63 5.47
C ASP A 187 6.02 34.78 4.23
N LYS A 188 5.02 33.90 4.08
CA LYS A 188 4.02 33.96 3.00
C LYS A 188 3.15 35.22 3.08
N ILE A 189 2.70 35.60 4.27
CA ILE A 189 1.92 36.83 4.50
C ILE A 189 2.77 38.08 4.20
N TRP A 190 4.04 38.10 4.62
CA TRP A 190 4.94 39.19 4.28
C TRP A 190 5.15 39.28 2.77
N PHE A 191 5.34 38.15 2.09
CA PHE A 191 5.53 38.08 0.64
C PHE A 191 4.34 38.66 -0.11
N SER A 192 3.11 38.23 0.18
CA SER A 192 1.91 38.73 -0.48
C SER A 192 1.70 40.22 -0.24
N SER A 193 1.89 40.68 1.00
CA SER A 193 1.80 42.10 1.37
C SER A 193 2.85 42.94 0.65
N LYS A 194 4.09 42.44 0.55
CA LYS A 194 5.18 43.15 -0.11
C LYS A 194 5.01 43.19 -1.62
N MET A 195 4.49 42.12 -2.22
CA MET A 195 4.18 42.06 -3.66
C MET A 195 3.16 43.14 -4.04
N LYS A 196 2.09 43.28 -3.26
CA LYS A 196 1.09 44.35 -3.43
C LYS A 196 1.69 45.73 -3.25
N SER A 197 2.47 45.94 -2.18
CA SER A 197 3.12 47.23 -1.92
C SER A 197 4.11 47.65 -3.01
N ASP A 198 4.89 46.71 -3.56
CA ASP A 198 5.82 47.01 -4.65
C ASP A 198 5.08 47.28 -5.97
N ALA A 199 3.95 46.60 -6.21
CA ALA A 199 3.07 46.89 -7.34
C ALA A 199 2.48 48.31 -7.23
N GLU A 200 1.96 48.71 -6.07
CA GLU A 200 1.43 50.05 -5.81
C GLU A 200 2.44 51.18 -6.10
N LEU A 201 3.74 50.89 -5.96
CA LEU A 201 4.79 51.87 -6.22
C LEU A 201 5.20 51.94 -7.70
N ASN A 202 5.26 50.80 -8.40
CA ASN A 202 5.84 50.71 -9.74
C ASN A 202 4.82 50.69 -10.88
N ILE A 203 3.57 50.27 -10.63
CA ILE A 203 2.50 50.15 -11.65
C ILE A 203 1.23 50.90 -11.23
N LYS A 204 1.37 52.11 -10.69
CA LYS A 204 0.26 52.95 -10.19
C LYS A 204 -0.94 53.05 -11.13
N GLU A 205 -0.66 53.19 -12.43
CA GLU A 205 -1.67 53.37 -13.49
C GLU A 205 -2.51 52.11 -13.72
N PHE A 206 -2.00 50.94 -13.35
CA PHE A 206 -2.65 49.63 -13.58
C PHE A 206 -3.12 48.96 -12.28
N MET A 207 -3.05 49.66 -11.14
CA MET A 207 -3.39 49.09 -9.82
C MET A 207 -4.86 48.70 -9.68
N GLU A 208 -5.77 49.32 -10.44
CA GLU A 208 -7.18 48.95 -10.46
C GLU A 208 -7.39 47.50 -10.94
N PHE A 209 -6.49 47.00 -11.78
CA PHE A 209 -6.53 45.64 -12.32
C PHE A 209 -5.74 44.62 -11.48
N TYR A 210 -5.21 45.02 -10.31
CA TYR A 210 -4.42 44.12 -9.46
C TYR A 210 -5.33 43.09 -8.79
N PRO A 211 -5.01 41.79 -8.85
CA PRO A 211 -5.88 40.75 -8.29
C PRO A 211 -5.92 40.80 -6.76
N GLU A 212 -7.12 40.74 -6.19
CA GLU A 212 -7.32 40.63 -4.73
C GLU A 212 -7.09 39.20 -4.23
N GLU A 213 -7.46 38.21 -5.04
CA GLU A 213 -7.35 36.79 -4.71
C GLU A 213 -6.20 36.10 -5.49
N PRO A 214 -5.57 35.06 -4.90
CA PRO A 214 -4.54 34.30 -5.59
C PRO A 214 -5.14 33.51 -6.76
N THR A 215 -4.57 33.68 -7.93
CA THR A 215 -4.97 32.96 -9.14
C THR A 215 -4.05 31.79 -9.45
N TYR A 216 -4.59 30.81 -10.17
CA TYR A 216 -3.88 29.60 -10.57
C TYR A 216 -4.01 29.40 -12.07
N TRP A 217 -2.91 28.96 -12.67
CA TRP A 217 -2.81 28.71 -14.10
C TRP A 217 -2.30 27.29 -14.31
N VAL A 218 -2.89 26.61 -15.29
CA VAL A 218 -2.67 25.18 -15.57
C VAL A 218 -2.74 24.93 -17.08
N ASP A 219 -2.23 23.79 -17.53
CA ASP A 219 -2.17 23.45 -18.97
C ASP A 219 -2.89 22.14 -19.35
N PHE A 220 -3.82 21.69 -18.53
CA PHE A 220 -4.49 20.39 -18.71
C PHE A 220 -6.03 20.45 -18.67
N LEU A 221 -6.62 21.63 -18.80
CA LEU A 221 -8.09 21.77 -18.73
C LEU A 221 -8.79 21.42 -20.05
N ARG A 222 -8.09 21.58 -21.19
CA ARG A 222 -8.62 21.28 -22.52
C ARG A 222 -8.66 19.77 -22.76
N ASP A 223 -9.82 19.31 -23.24
CA ASP A 223 -10.00 17.92 -23.65
C ASP A 223 -9.36 17.66 -25.02
N ALA A 224 -9.15 16.39 -25.33
CA ALA A 224 -8.69 15.99 -26.66
C ALA A 224 -9.72 16.46 -27.72
N PRO A 225 -9.28 16.98 -28.88
CA PRO A 225 -10.19 17.35 -29.94
C PRO A 225 -11.02 16.12 -30.34
N GLU A 226 -12.35 16.24 -30.38
CA GLU A 226 -13.19 15.21 -30.98
C GLU A 226 -12.87 15.16 -32.47
N GLY A 227 -12.41 14.01 -32.97
CA GLY A 227 -12.03 13.85 -34.38
C GLY A 227 -13.22 14.16 -35.28
N GLN A 228 -13.16 15.27 -36.01
CA GLN A 228 -14.01 15.47 -37.17
C GLN A 228 -13.49 14.55 -38.29
N GLU A 229 -14.41 13.90 -39.00
CA GLU A 229 -14.15 12.84 -40.00
C GLU A 229 -13.42 13.30 -41.29
N GLU A 230 -12.67 14.40 -41.27
CA GLU A 230 -11.99 14.92 -42.47
C GLU A 230 -10.46 14.77 -42.36
N GLU A 231 -9.96 13.76 -43.08
CA GLU A 231 -8.71 13.65 -43.88
C GLU A 231 -7.44 14.46 -43.52
N ASP A 232 -7.20 14.86 -42.27
CA ASP A 232 -5.88 15.39 -41.86
C ASP A 232 -5.05 14.32 -41.15
N GLU A 233 -4.11 13.70 -41.89
CA GLU A 233 -3.17 12.65 -41.43
C GLU A 233 -2.19 13.10 -40.30
N GLU A 234 -2.31 14.32 -39.78
CA GLU A 234 -1.45 14.89 -38.72
C GLU A 234 -2.22 15.39 -37.48
N MET A 235 -3.48 15.02 -37.28
CA MET A 235 -4.20 15.37 -36.04
C MET A 235 -3.69 14.52 -34.85
N SER A 236 -2.86 15.12 -33.99
CA SER A 236 -2.45 14.49 -32.74
C SER A 236 -3.67 14.31 -31.83
N PHE A 237 -4.00 13.06 -31.46
CA PHE A 237 -5.07 12.71 -30.50
C PHE A 237 -4.75 13.14 -29.05
N GLU A 238 -3.66 13.88 -28.83
CA GLU A 238 -3.24 14.34 -27.51
C GLU A 238 -3.98 15.63 -27.12
N PRO A 239 -4.43 15.75 -25.85
CA PRO A 239 -5.10 16.95 -25.38
C PRO A 239 -4.16 18.15 -25.46
N PRO A 240 -4.61 19.29 -26.04
CA PRO A 240 -3.74 20.43 -26.25
C PRO A 240 -3.32 21.05 -24.91
N LYS A 241 -2.01 21.19 -24.72
CA LYS A 241 -1.42 21.77 -23.50
C LYS A 241 -1.42 23.29 -23.55
N ILE A 242 -2.57 23.90 -23.30
CA ILE A 242 -2.76 25.37 -23.31
C ILE A 242 -2.71 25.91 -21.89
N TYR A 243 -1.75 26.79 -21.61
CA TYR A 243 -1.58 27.39 -20.29
C TYR A 243 -2.61 28.52 -20.07
N GLU A 244 -3.59 28.29 -19.20
CA GLU A 244 -4.76 29.14 -18.98
C GLU A 244 -5.17 29.24 -17.49
N GLU A 245 -5.93 30.27 -17.14
CA GLU A 245 -6.43 30.53 -15.78
C GLU A 245 -7.51 29.50 -15.39
N ILE A 246 -7.48 29.01 -14.14
CA ILE A 246 -8.53 28.09 -13.66
C ILE A 246 -9.88 28.81 -13.50
N PRO A 247 -11.00 28.22 -13.95
CA PRO A 247 -12.32 28.79 -13.69
C PRO A 247 -12.73 28.68 -12.22
N SER A 248 -12.52 27.50 -11.61
CA SER A 248 -12.81 27.23 -10.20
C SER A 248 -12.07 25.99 -9.72
N PHE A 249 -11.83 25.90 -8.41
CA PHE A 249 -11.25 24.70 -7.80
C PHE A 249 -12.13 23.45 -7.98
N ASP A 250 -13.45 23.61 -8.00
CA ASP A 250 -14.39 22.50 -8.22
C ASP A 250 -14.30 21.94 -9.63
N PHE A 251 -14.14 22.81 -10.63
CA PHE A 251 -13.94 22.40 -12.03
C PHE A 251 -12.64 21.60 -12.17
N VAL A 252 -11.53 22.11 -11.60
CA VAL A 252 -10.24 21.41 -11.59
C VAL A 252 -10.35 20.08 -10.87
N ARG A 253 -11.05 20.02 -9.72
CA ARG A 253 -11.25 18.79 -8.97
C ARG A 253 -11.96 17.72 -9.79
N ALA A 254 -13.04 18.08 -10.50
CA ALA A 254 -13.76 17.16 -11.36
C ALA A 254 -12.88 16.61 -12.50
N LYS A 255 -12.09 17.49 -13.16
CA LYS A 255 -11.14 17.09 -14.21
C LYS A 255 -10.04 16.15 -13.68
N VAL A 256 -9.45 16.48 -12.53
CA VAL A 256 -8.39 15.67 -11.92
C VAL A 256 -8.90 14.30 -11.47
N LEU A 257 -10.14 14.19 -11.01
CA LEU A 257 -10.78 12.90 -10.70
C LEU A 257 -10.92 12.02 -11.95
N ILE A 258 -11.26 12.61 -13.11
CA ILE A 258 -11.30 11.89 -14.39
C ILE A 258 -9.88 11.41 -14.78
N PHE A 259 -8.86 12.25 -14.63
CA PHE A 259 -7.48 11.82 -14.89
C PHE A 259 -7.02 10.71 -13.93
N MET A 260 -7.48 10.73 -12.67
CA MET A 260 -7.18 9.66 -11.71
C MET A 260 -7.85 8.34 -12.09
N SER A 261 -9.12 8.37 -12.56
CA SER A 261 -9.79 7.16 -13.03
C SER A 261 -9.11 6.59 -14.28
N GLN A 262 -8.79 7.45 -15.26
CA GLN A 262 -8.02 7.08 -16.44
C GLN A 262 -6.64 6.49 -16.07
N PHE A 263 -5.92 7.11 -15.12
CA PHE A 263 -4.65 6.57 -14.64
C PHE A 263 -4.81 5.12 -14.15
N ASN A 264 -5.82 4.86 -13.31
CA ASN A 264 -6.05 3.54 -12.74
C ASN A 264 -6.48 2.50 -13.79
N GLU A 265 -7.11 2.92 -14.88
CA GLU A 265 -7.48 2.05 -16.00
C GLU A 265 -6.29 1.73 -16.92
N TYR A 266 -5.51 2.75 -17.29
CA TYR A 266 -4.40 2.60 -18.25
C TYR A 266 -3.14 2.00 -17.61
N ILE A 267 -2.83 2.36 -16.37
CA ILE A 267 -1.58 1.97 -15.72
C ILE A 267 -1.81 0.76 -14.81
N ARG A 268 -1.37 -0.39 -15.29
CA ARG A 268 -1.44 -1.64 -14.52
C ARG A 268 -0.38 -1.67 -13.43
N GLY A 269 -0.73 -2.20 -12.26
CA GLY A 269 0.17 -2.39 -11.13
C GLY A 269 0.27 -1.20 -10.17
N TYR A 270 -0.30 -0.05 -10.52
CA TYR A 270 -0.44 1.10 -9.63
C TYR A 270 -1.91 1.49 -9.53
N ASN A 271 -2.47 1.48 -8.31
CA ASN A 271 -3.81 2.01 -8.05
C ASN A 271 -3.69 3.23 -7.12
N MET A 272 -4.29 4.34 -7.52
CA MET A 272 -4.31 5.59 -6.79
C MET A 272 -5.74 5.92 -6.33
N ASP A 273 -5.92 6.06 -5.03
CA ASP A 273 -7.13 6.58 -4.40
C ASP A 273 -6.76 7.84 -3.63
N LEU A 274 -6.72 8.97 -4.35
CA LEU A 274 -6.29 10.26 -3.81
C LEU A 274 -7.51 11.13 -3.49
N VAL A 275 -7.47 11.76 -2.32
CA VAL A 275 -8.48 12.74 -1.90
C VAL A 275 -8.01 14.14 -2.28
N PHE A 276 -8.74 14.80 -3.18
CA PHE A 276 -8.41 16.13 -3.67
C PHE A 276 -9.08 17.24 -2.85
N PHE A 277 -8.42 17.64 -1.76
CA PHE A 277 -8.71 18.90 -1.05
C PHE A 277 -7.92 20.07 -1.66
N MET A 278 -8.23 21.31 -1.25
CA MET A 278 -7.67 22.54 -1.83
C MET A 278 -6.14 22.50 -1.94
N ASP A 279 -5.43 22.16 -0.87
CA ASP A 279 -3.97 22.12 -0.89
C ASP A 279 -3.40 20.98 -1.73
N ALA A 280 -4.07 19.82 -1.80
CA ALA A 280 -3.66 18.74 -2.71
C ALA A 280 -3.76 19.17 -4.17
N LEU A 281 -4.82 19.91 -4.54
CA LEU A 281 -4.96 20.49 -5.87
C LEU A 281 -3.89 21.55 -6.14
N LYS A 282 -3.59 22.43 -5.17
CA LYS A 282 -2.50 23.41 -5.32
C LYS A 282 -1.17 22.73 -5.61
N HIS A 283 -0.80 21.72 -4.82
CA HIS A 283 0.44 20.95 -5.03
C HIS A 283 0.44 20.23 -6.38
N LEU A 284 -0.68 19.65 -6.81
CA LEU A 284 -0.79 19.05 -8.14
C LEU A 284 -0.55 20.08 -9.26
N MET A 285 -1.17 21.26 -9.16
CA MET A 285 -0.98 22.34 -10.13
C MET A 285 0.47 22.83 -10.17
N ILE A 286 1.13 22.94 -9.01
CA ILE A 286 2.55 23.30 -8.92
C ILE A 286 3.42 22.25 -9.62
N VAL A 287 3.24 20.98 -9.29
CA VAL A 287 4.02 19.89 -9.87
C VAL A 287 3.79 19.78 -11.38
N SER A 288 2.54 19.90 -11.82
CA SER A 288 2.19 19.94 -13.25
C SER A 288 2.89 21.11 -13.96
N ARG A 289 2.82 22.34 -13.40
CA ARG A 289 3.52 23.51 -13.96
C ARG A 289 5.03 23.32 -14.03
N ILE A 290 5.64 22.65 -13.05
CA ILE A 290 7.08 22.38 -13.07
C ILE A 290 7.41 21.38 -14.20
N ILE A 291 6.72 20.26 -14.27
CA ILE A 291 6.98 19.20 -15.26
C ILE A 291 6.71 19.70 -16.69
N SER A 292 5.67 20.50 -16.88
CA SER A 292 5.34 21.04 -18.21
C SER A 292 6.27 22.15 -18.70
N ASN A 293 7.25 22.57 -17.91
CA ASN A 293 8.27 23.53 -18.33
C ASN A 293 9.56 22.80 -18.70
N PRO A 294 10.22 23.20 -19.80
CA PRO A 294 11.46 22.57 -20.21
C PRO A 294 12.53 22.77 -19.13
N ARG A 295 13.32 21.72 -18.84
CA ARG A 295 14.29 21.71 -17.73
C ARG A 295 13.67 21.94 -16.35
N GLY A 296 12.36 21.75 -16.23
CA GLY A 296 11.63 21.86 -14.99
C GLY A 296 11.85 20.64 -14.11
N ASN A 297 12.73 20.79 -13.11
CA ASN A 297 12.95 19.79 -12.07
C ASN A 297 12.28 20.22 -10.77
N ALA A 298 11.68 19.28 -10.05
CA ALA A 298 10.95 19.53 -8.81
C ALA A 298 11.73 19.01 -7.60
N LEU A 299 11.77 19.80 -6.52
CA LEU A 299 12.18 19.36 -5.19
C LEU A 299 10.97 19.49 -4.26
N LEU A 300 10.30 18.36 -4.05
CA LEU A 300 9.12 18.25 -3.22
C LEU A 300 9.55 17.87 -1.81
N VAL A 301 9.37 18.78 -0.86
CA VAL A 301 9.78 18.58 0.54
C VAL A 301 8.57 18.44 1.43
N GLY A 302 8.45 17.35 2.16
CA GLY A 302 7.36 17.15 3.11
C GLY A 302 7.48 15.88 3.92
N VAL A 303 6.70 15.77 4.99
CA VAL A 303 6.66 14.55 5.82
C VAL A 303 6.13 13.34 5.03
N GLY A 304 6.40 12.13 5.52
CA GLY A 304 5.90 10.90 4.91
C GLY A 304 4.36 10.90 4.80
N GLY A 305 3.82 10.37 3.69
CA GLY A 305 2.37 10.33 3.49
C GLY A 305 1.72 11.63 3.00
N SER A 306 2.48 12.71 2.78
CA SER A 306 1.92 13.99 2.29
C SER A 306 1.45 13.99 0.83
N GLY A 307 1.58 12.87 0.10
CA GLY A 307 1.11 12.74 -1.28
C GLY A 307 2.14 13.06 -2.38
N LYS A 308 3.38 13.45 -2.05
CA LYS A 308 4.43 13.86 -3.01
C LYS A 308 4.58 12.91 -4.22
N GLN A 309 4.80 11.61 -3.95
CA GLN A 309 5.01 10.61 -5.00
C GLN A 309 3.76 10.41 -5.85
N SER A 310 2.60 10.27 -5.22
CA SER A 310 1.34 10.01 -5.93
C SER A 310 0.92 11.19 -6.80
N LEU A 311 1.03 12.42 -6.30
CA LEU A 311 0.75 13.63 -7.09
C LEU A 311 1.74 13.80 -8.24
N THR A 312 3.01 13.41 -8.06
CA THR A 312 4.00 13.46 -9.14
C THR A 312 3.68 12.45 -10.25
N ARG A 313 3.29 11.22 -9.90
CA ARG A 313 2.86 10.21 -10.88
C ARG A 313 1.63 10.68 -11.66
N LEU A 314 0.63 11.21 -10.95
CA LEU A 314 -0.57 11.73 -11.58
C LEU A 314 -0.25 12.95 -12.48
N SER A 315 0.58 13.88 -12.02
CA SER A 315 0.98 15.05 -12.82
C SER A 315 1.78 14.64 -14.07
N SER A 316 2.63 13.62 -13.96
CA SER A 316 3.38 13.07 -15.10
C SER A 316 2.42 12.46 -16.12
N PHE A 317 1.43 11.68 -15.65
CA PHE A 317 0.39 11.12 -16.51
C PHE A 317 -0.45 12.21 -17.18
N ILE A 318 -0.84 13.25 -16.44
CA ILE A 318 -1.55 14.41 -16.98
C ILE A 318 -0.72 15.08 -18.07
N ALA A 319 0.60 15.23 -17.89
CA ALA A 319 1.51 15.79 -18.90
C ALA A 319 1.72 14.87 -20.12
N GLY A 320 1.25 13.62 -20.09
CA GLY A 320 1.53 12.62 -21.13
C GLY A 320 2.92 11.99 -21.02
N TYR A 321 3.60 12.16 -19.89
CA TYR A 321 4.97 11.69 -19.67
C TYR A 321 4.97 10.33 -18.98
N LYS A 322 5.96 9.50 -19.34
CA LYS A 322 6.23 8.26 -18.61
C LYS A 322 6.87 8.63 -17.27
N PHE A 323 6.57 7.90 -16.21
CA PHE A 323 7.28 8.06 -14.95
C PHE A 323 8.14 6.82 -14.68
N PHE A 324 9.30 7.06 -14.09
CA PHE A 324 10.24 6.02 -13.68
C PHE A 324 10.58 6.20 -12.20
N GLN A 325 10.61 5.10 -11.47
CA GLN A 325 11.06 5.06 -10.07
C GLN A 325 11.92 3.83 -9.88
N MET A 326 13.03 3.99 -9.17
CA MET A 326 13.99 2.91 -8.95
C MET A 326 13.39 1.82 -8.07
N THR A 327 13.68 0.56 -8.40
CA THR A 327 13.34 -0.59 -7.58
C THR A 327 14.59 -1.09 -6.84
N LEU A 328 14.74 -0.66 -5.60
CA LEU A 328 15.90 -1.05 -4.80
C LEU A 328 15.84 -2.55 -4.42
N THR A 329 16.74 -3.34 -4.99
CA THR A 329 17.05 -4.70 -4.51
C THR A 329 18.17 -4.65 -3.47
N ARG A 330 18.40 -5.71 -2.68
CA ARG A 330 19.49 -5.73 -1.68
C ARG A 330 20.87 -5.47 -2.31
N SER A 331 21.09 -5.94 -3.53
CA SER A 331 22.33 -5.81 -4.30
C SER A 331 22.41 -4.55 -5.17
N TYR A 332 21.40 -3.68 -5.17
CA TYR A 332 21.40 -2.46 -5.98
C TYR A 332 22.60 -1.56 -5.63
N ASN A 333 23.43 -1.25 -6.63
CA ASN A 333 24.68 -0.47 -6.52
C ASN A 333 24.73 0.67 -7.57
N THR A 334 25.86 1.38 -7.65
CA THR A 334 26.07 2.47 -8.61
C THR A 334 25.97 2.03 -10.07
N GLY A 335 26.39 0.81 -10.41
CA GLY A 335 26.26 0.24 -11.75
C GLY A 335 24.81 0.05 -12.19
N ASN A 336 23.93 -0.36 -11.26
CA ASN A 336 22.49 -0.42 -11.54
C ASN A 336 21.90 0.98 -11.78
N LEU A 337 22.33 1.98 -11.01
CA LEU A 337 21.91 3.36 -11.22
C LEU A 337 22.35 3.88 -12.59
N THR A 338 23.57 3.60 -13.02
CA THR A 338 24.03 4.03 -14.34
C THR A 338 23.21 3.42 -15.47
N GLU A 339 22.80 2.15 -15.35
CA GLU A 339 21.92 1.51 -16.34
C GLU A 339 20.50 2.10 -16.33
N ASP A 340 19.93 2.38 -15.15
CA ASP A 340 18.65 3.08 -15.04
C ASP A 340 18.72 4.50 -15.66
N LEU A 341 19.83 5.22 -15.43
CA LEU A 341 20.07 6.54 -16.02
C LEU A 341 20.25 6.47 -17.55
N LYS A 342 20.96 5.46 -18.07
CA LYS A 342 21.05 5.22 -19.52
C LYS A 342 19.67 5.05 -20.15
N PHE A 343 18.81 4.25 -19.52
CA PHE A 343 17.42 4.06 -19.96
C PHE A 343 16.66 5.39 -20.01
N LEU A 344 16.74 6.20 -18.94
CA LEU A 344 16.11 7.53 -18.89
C LEU A 344 16.60 8.45 -20.02
N TYR A 345 17.90 8.53 -20.24
CA TYR A 345 18.50 9.36 -21.27
C TYR A 345 18.16 8.88 -22.69
N ARG A 346 18.10 7.56 -22.93
CA ARG A 346 17.62 7.02 -24.21
C ARG A 346 16.17 7.42 -24.45
N THR A 347 15.26 7.19 -23.50
CA THR A 347 13.85 7.56 -23.73
C THR A 347 13.64 9.07 -23.88
N ALA A 348 14.30 9.88 -23.05
CA ALA A 348 14.13 11.35 -23.08
C ALA A 348 14.84 12.02 -24.27
N GLY A 349 16.04 11.55 -24.63
CA GLY A 349 16.88 12.18 -25.65
C GLY A 349 16.77 11.53 -27.03
N LEU A 350 16.83 10.19 -27.11
CA LEU A 350 16.82 9.45 -28.38
C LEU A 350 15.40 9.39 -28.96
N ASP A 351 14.46 8.81 -28.22
CA ASP A 351 13.05 8.76 -28.65
C ASP A 351 12.45 10.16 -28.64
N GLY A 352 12.81 10.95 -27.63
CA GLY A 352 12.27 12.29 -27.38
C GLY A 352 10.94 12.28 -26.65
N ASN A 353 10.63 11.21 -25.92
CA ASN A 353 9.42 11.11 -25.13
C ASN A 353 9.65 11.75 -23.75
N GLY A 354 8.67 12.49 -23.23
CA GLY A 354 8.76 13.06 -21.90
C GLY A 354 8.84 11.98 -20.82
N MET A 355 9.76 12.16 -19.87
CA MET A 355 10.06 11.21 -18.81
C MET A 355 10.24 11.93 -17.47
N THR A 356 9.49 11.53 -16.45
CA THR A 356 9.63 12.02 -15.09
C THR A 356 10.34 10.98 -14.24
N PHE A 357 11.52 11.31 -13.73
CA PHE A 357 12.25 10.47 -12.79
C PHE A 357 11.90 10.84 -11.34
N ILE A 358 11.20 9.94 -10.64
CA ILE A 358 10.86 10.11 -9.23
C ILE A 358 11.97 9.50 -8.39
N PHE A 359 12.63 10.33 -7.58
CA PHE A 359 13.73 9.92 -6.72
C PHE A 359 13.46 10.29 -5.27
N THR A 360 13.55 9.32 -4.36
CA THR A 360 13.11 9.48 -2.96
C THR A 360 14.27 9.33 -1.97
N ASP A 361 14.14 9.89 -0.77
CA ASP A 361 15.19 9.77 0.26
C ASP A 361 15.54 8.33 0.62
N ASN A 362 14.56 7.42 0.52
CA ASN A 362 14.73 5.99 0.80
C ASN A 362 15.51 5.28 -0.30
N GLU A 363 15.58 5.85 -1.50
CA GLU A 363 16.32 5.30 -2.63
C GLU A 363 17.83 5.60 -2.56
N ILE A 364 18.24 6.54 -1.71
CA ILE A 364 19.64 6.94 -1.53
C ILE A 364 20.34 5.94 -0.61
N LYS A 365 20.91 4.89 -1.20
CA LYS A 365 21.77 3.93 -0.49
C LYS A 365 23.18 4.46 -0.23
N GLU A 366 23.76 5.10 -1.23
CA GLU A 366 25.11 5.66 -1.20
C GLU A 366 25.04 7.14 -1.58
N GLU A 367 25.90 7.96 -0.96
CA GLU A 367 25.94 9.42 -1.25
C GLU A 367 26.43 9.71 -2.67
N SER A 368 27.16 8.78 -3.30
CA SER A 368 27.58 8.83 -4.71
C SER A 368 26.40 8.96 -5.67
N PHE A 369 25.21 8.48 -5.30
CA PHE A 369 24.01 8.60 -6.15
C PHE A 369 23.66 10.08 -6.38
N LEU A 370 23.83 10.91 -5.35
CA LEU A 370 23.51 12.33 -5.44
C LEU A 370 24.53 13.12 -6.29
N GLU A 371 25.73 12.59 -6.50
CA GLU A 371 26.70 13.18 -7.45
C GLU A 371 26.15 13.12 -8.88
N PHE A 372 25.62 11.96 -9.29
CA PHE A 372 24.97 11.81 -10.59
C PHE A 372 23.77 12.74 -10.73
N ILE A 373 22.88 12.79 -9.73
CA ILE A 373 21.71 13.69 -9.75
C ILE A 373 22.14 15.17 -9.81
N ASN A 374 23.16 15.56 -9.05
CA ASN A 374 23.68 16.93 -9.07
C ASN A 374 24.19 17.33 -10.46
N ASN A 375 24.87 16.41 -11.15
CA ASN A 375 25.35 16.64 -12.51
C ASN A 375 24.18 16.78 -13.51
N ILE A 376 23.16 15.92 -13.43
CA ILE A 376 21.95 16.07 -14.27
C ILE A 376 21.26 17.42 -14.01
N LEU A 377 21.16 17.85 -12.75
CA LEU A 377 20.53 19.12 -12.40
C LEU A 377 21.35 20.36 -12.79
N SER A 378 22.67 20.22 -12.89
CA SER A 378 23.60 21.34 -13.15
C SER A 378 23.96 21.45 -14.64
N SER A 379 24.67 20.46 -15.17
CA SER A 379 25.09 20.40 -16.58
C SER A 379 24.03 19.75 -17.48
N GLY A 380 23.26 18.80 -16.94
CA GLY A 380 22.38 17.94 -17.73
C GLY A 380 23.11 16.77 -18.40
N GLU A 381 24.36 16.54 -18.05
CA GLU A 381 25.22 15.49 -18.60
C GLU A 381 25.90 14.72 -17.46
N ILE A 382 26.05 13.42 -17.65
CA ILE A 382 26.85 12.55 -16.80
C ILE A 382 28.06 12.07 -17.60
N ALA A 383 29.25 12.36 -17.08
CA ALA A 383 30.50 11.93 -17.70
C ALA A 383 30.57 10.39 -17.79
N ASN A 384 30.99 9.90 -18.96
CA ASN A 384 31.14 8.46 -19.25
C ASN A 384 29.88 7.63 -19.01
N LEU A 385 28.68 8.21 -19.17
CA LEU A 385 27.43 7.45 -19.04
C LEU A 385 27.28 6.40 -20.14
N PHE A 386 27.64 6.73 -21.37
CA PHE A 386 27.56 5.84 -22.54
C PHE A 386 28.96 5.48 -23.03
N ALA A 387 29.13 4.23 -23.45
CA ALA A 387 30.33 3.80 -24.16
C ALA A 387 30.36 4.42 -25.58
N LYS A 388 31.54 4.52 -26.18
CA LYS A 388 31.69 5.08 -27.55
C LYS A 388 30.82 4.32 -28.56
N ASP A 389 30.79 2.99 -28.44
CA ASP A 389 30.02 2.12 -29.32
C ASP A 389 28.50 2.38 -29.20
N GLU A 390 28.01 2.61 -27.98
CA GLU A 390 26.61 2.98 -27.72
C GLU A 390 26.29 4.39 -28.27
N LEU A 391 27.22 5.33 -28.17
CA LEU A 391 27.04 6.69 -28.72
C LEU A 391 26.95 6.66 -30.24
N ASP A 392 27.79 5.89 -30.92
CA ASP A 392 27.77 5.78 -32.38
C ASP A 392 26.46 5.14 -32.89
N GLU A 393 25.93 4.15 -32.16
CA GLU A 393 24.58 3.59 -32.40
C GLU A 393 23.50 4.69 -32.29
N MET A 394 23.50 5.44 -31.18
CA MET A 394 22.54 6.52 -30.94
C MET A 394 22.64 7.65 -31.96
N TYR A 395 23.85 8.01 -32.40
CA TYR A 395 24.05 9.02 -33.44
C TYR A 395 23.42 8.60 -34.76
N SER A 396 23.52 7.32 -35.14
CA SER A 396 22.93 6.81 -36.38
C SER A 396 21.41 7.02 -36.42
N GLU A 397 20.74 6.83 -35.28
CA GLU A 397 19.29 7.02 -35.12
C GLU A 397 18.89 8.49 -34.98
N LEU A 398 19.74 9.34 -34.40
CA LEU A 398 19.46 10.77 -34.22
C LEU A 398 19.58 11.59 -35.51
N ILE A 399 20.43 11.18 -36.45
CA ILE A 399 20.64 11.90 -37.72
C ILE A 399 19.33 12.21 -38.46
N PRO A 400 18.41 11.26 -38.73
CA PRO A 400 17.16 11.56 -39.44
C PRO A 400 16.29 12.55 -38.65
N VAL A 401 16.23 12.43 -37.32
CA VAL A 401 15.45 13.32 -36.45
C VAL A 401 16.02 14.73 -36.44
N MET A 402 17.34 14.86 -36.31
CA MET A 402 18.03 16.15 -36.34
C MET A 402 17.88 16.84 -37.70
N LYS A 403 17.94 16.10 -38.81
CA LYS A 403 17.69 16.66 -40.15
C LYS A 403 16.27 17.18 -40.31
N LYS A 404 15.28 16.55 -39.67
CA LYS A 404 13.87 17.00 -39.66
C LYS A 404 13.68 18.27 -38.82
N LEU A 405 14.22 18.30 -37.59
CA LEU A 405 13.99 19.39 -36.63
C LEU A 405 14.94 20.59 -36.81
N GLN A 406 16.20 20.33 -37.18
CA GLN A 406 17.25 21.35 -37.32
C GLN A 406 18.02 21.16 -38.64
N PRO A 407 17.38 21.35 -39.81
CA PRO A 407 17.98 21.08 -41.12
C PRO A 407 19.21 21.93 -41.43
N ARG A 408 19.39 23.07 -40.75
CA ARG A 408 20.51 24.02 -40.96
C ARG A 408 21.78 23.65 -40.19
N ARG A 409 21.72 22.72 -39.23
CA ARG A 409 22.88 22.35 -38.41
C ARG A 409 23.51 21.06 -38.96
N PRO A 410 24.82 21.05 -39.29
CA PRO A 410 25.45 19.85 -39.83
C PRO A 410 25.53 18.77 -38.75
N ALA A 411 25.29 17.52 -39.14
CA ALA A 411 25.32 16.35 -38.26
C ALA A 411 26.77 15.89 -37.98
N THR A 412 27.58 16.75 -37.36
CA THR A 412 28.87 16.35 -36.76
C THR A 412 28.63 15.66 -35.41
N GLN A 413 29.55 14.81 -34.96
CA GLN A 413 29.41 14.09 -33.68
C GLN A 413 29.14 15.06 -32.51
N ASP A 414 29.89 16.16 -32.41
CA ASP A 414 29.68 17.19 -31.37
C ASP A 414 28.26 17.81 -31.44
N ASN A 415 27.78 18.11 -32.64
CA ASN A 415 26.44 18.69 -32.81
C ASN A 415 25.33 17.68 -32.51
N LEU A 416 25.53 16.41 -32.83
CA LEU A 416 24.60 15.33 -32.51
C LEU A 416 24.53 15.09 -31.00
N TYR A 417 25.68 15.13 -30.32
CA TYR A 417 25.74 15.02 -28.87
C TYR A 417 25.06 16.22 -28.18
N ASP A 418 25.37 17.44 -28.62
CA ASP A 418 24.71 18.65 -28.13
C ASP A 418 23.19 18.59 -28.33
N PHE A 419 22.74 18.10 -29.50
CA PHE A 419 21.33 17.94 -29.83
C PHE A 419 20.67 16.90 -28.91
N PHE A 420 21.33 15.76 -28.70
CA PHE A 420 20.89 14.71 -27.79
C PHE A 420 20.74 15.22 -26.36
N ILE A 421 21.77 15.86 -25.80
CA ILE A 421 21.74 16.40 -24.43
C ILE A 421 20.70 17.52 -24.30
N SER A 422 20.58 18.39 -25.31
CA SER A 422 19.56 19.44 -25.31
C SER A 422 18.15 18.86 -25.27
N ARG A 423 17.90 17.79 -26.03
CA ARG A 423 16.61 17.09 -26.07
C ARG A 423 16.34 16.32 -24.77
N ALA A 424 17.35 15.64 -24.23
CA ALA A 424 17.26 14.97 -22.94
C ALA A 424 16.93 15.98 -21.82
N ARG A 425 17.60 17.13 -21.78
CA ARG A 425 17.30 18.20 -20.79
C ARG A 425 15.91 18.82 -20.94
N TYR A 426 15.34 18.79 -22.15
CA TYR A 426 14.01 19.30 -22.41
C TYR A 426 12.93 18.35 -21.87
N ASN A 427 13.13 17.04 -22.05
CA ASN A 427 12.15 15.99 -21.78
C ASN A 427 12.33 15.22 -20.47
N LEU A 428 13.52 15.25 -19.86
CA LEU A 428 13.83 14.55 -18.61
C LEU A 428 13.59 15.50 -17.43
N HIS A 429 12.59 15.16 -16.62
CA HIS A 429 12.20 15.93 -15.43
C HIS A 429 12.52 15.12 -14.18
N ILE A 430 13.37 15.65 -13.30
CA ILE A 430 13.68 15.01 -12.02
C ILE A 430 12.74 15.55 -10.95
N ALA A 431 12.04 14.65 -10.25
CA ALA A 431 11.20 14.95 -9.10
C ALA A 431 11.78 14.33 -7.83
N LEU A 432 12.47 15.15 -7.04
CA LEU A 432 13.07 14.76 -5.76
C LEU A 432 12.02 14.84 -4.66
N CYS A 433 11.66 13.69 -4.07
CA CYS A 433 10.66 13.59 -3.01
C CYS A 433 11.34 13.38 -1.65
N PHE A 434 11.75 14.46 -1.00
CA PHE A 434 12.52 14.42 0.24
C PHE A 434 11.71 14.77 1.48
N SER A 435 12.20 14.31 2.62
CA SER A 435 11.65 14.57 3.95
C SER A 435 12.48 15.65 4.65
N PRO A 436 11.85 16.70 5.20
CA PRO A 436 12.56 17.69 6.00
C PRO A 436 12.95 17.15 7.39
N VAL A 437 12.55 15.92 7.72
CA VAL A 437 12.82 15.29 9.01
C VAL A 437 14.25 14.75 9.05
N GLY A 438 15.04 15.27 9.97
CA GLY A 438 16.42 14.86 10.21
C GLY A 438 17.46 15.75 9.52
N GLU A 439 18.71 15.63 9.93
CA GLU A 439 19.79 16.51 9.49
C GLU A 439 20.37 16.14 8.11
N LYS A 440 20.09 14.92 7.61
CA LYS A 440 20.66 14.42 6.36
C LYS A 440 20.28 15.27 5.15
N PHE A 441 19.02 15.71 5.07
CA PHE A 441 18.55 16.54 3.96
C PHE A 441 19.29 17.88 3.88
N GLN A 442 19.49 18.54 5.03
CA GLN A 442 20.28 19.76 5.12
C GLN A 442 21.73 19.53 4.69
N MET A 443 22.39 18.50 5.25
CA MET A 443 23.78 18.18 4.93
C MET A 443 23.98 17.86 3.44
N ARG A 444 23.05 17.10 2.83
CA ARG A 444 23.06 16.79 1.39
C ARG A 444 22.87 18.04 0.55
N SER A 445 21.97 18.94 0.94
CA SER A 445 21.72 20.19 0.21
C SER A 445 22.92 21.14 0.22
N LEU A 446 23.74 21.10 1.29
CA LEU A 446 25.00 21.84 1.37
C LEU A 446 26.10 21.21 0.50
N LYS A 447 26.18 19.86 0.48
CA LYS A 447 27.15 19.12 -0.34
C LYS A 447 26.86 19.20 -1.84
N PHE A 448 25.58 19.21 -2.21
CA PHE A 448 25.11 19.15 -3.59
C PHE A 448 24.23 20.38 -3.91
N PRO A 449 24.82 21.53 -4.25
CA PRO A 449 24.09 22.77 -4.52
C PRO A 449 23.12 22.68 -5.70
N GLY A 450 23.32 21.74 -6.62
CA GLY A 450 22.41 21.47 -7.74
C GLY A 450 21.01 21.07 -7.28
N LEU A 451 20.86 20.44 -6.11
CA LEU A 451 19.56 20.04 -5.56
C LEU A 451 18.64 21.25 -5.31
N ILE A 452 19.20 22.35 -4.78
CA ILE A 452 18.45 23.58 -4.48
C ILE A 452 18.38 24.48 -5.72
N SER A 453 19.49 24.62 -6.43
CA SER A 453 19.61 25.61 -7.50
C SER A 453 19.03 25.11 -8.84
N GLY A 454 19.05 23.81 -9.09
CA GLY A 454 18.55 23.16 -10.31
C GLY A 454 17.06 22.85 -10.27
N CYS A 455 16.46 22.79 -9.08
CA CYS A 455 15.03 22.50 -8.91
C CYS A 455 14.20 23.74 -8.54
N VAL A 456 12.89 23.64 -8.79
CA VAL A 456 11.86 24.47 -8.15
C VAL A 456 11.37 23.72 -6.92
N ILE A 457 11.31 24.41 -5.78
CA ILE A 457 10.98 23.80 -4.48
C ILE A 457 9.50 24.00 -4.20
N ASP A 458 8.81 22.92 -3.86
CA ASP A 458 7.45 22.94 -3.34
C ASP A 458 7.43 22.32 -1.95
N TRP A 459 7.03 23.12 -0.95
CA TRP A 459 6.98 22.70 0.44
C TRP A 459 5.59 22.23 0.85
N PHE A 460 5.45 20.92 1.05
CA PHE A 460 4.23 20.28 1.54
C PHE A 460 4.10 20.55 3.04
N GLN A 461 3.21 21.49 3.36
CA GLN A 461 2.89 21.85 4.73
C GLN A 461 2.06 20.76 5.42
N LYS A 462 1.87 20.93 6.72
CA LYS A 462 0.96 20.08 7.51
C LYS A 462 -0.45 20.23 6.96
N TRP A 463 -1.21 19.13 6.93
CA TRP A 463 -2.59 19.18 6.47
C TRP A 463 -3.43 20.07 7.39
N PRO A 464 -4.18 21.05 6.84
CA PRO A 464 -5.11 21.84 7.62
C PRO A 464 -6.26 20.98 8.14
N GLU A 465 -7.10 21.54 9.01
CA GLU A 465 -8.29 20.89 9.55
C GLU A 465 -9.22 20.39 8.43
N ASP A 466 -9.54 21.25 7.45
CA ASP A 466 -10.40 20.91 6.32
C ASP A 466 -9.91 19.69 5.53
N ALA A 467 -8.59 19.56 5.35
CA ALA A 467 -7.98 18.43 4.65
C ALA A 467 -8.14 17.12 5.44
N ARG A 468 -7.92 17.16 6.75
CA ARG A 468 -8.06 15.98 7.62
C ARG A 468 -9.52 15.53 7.72
N ILE A 469 -10.47 16.46 7.77
CA ILE A 469 -11.90 16.17 7.73
C ILE A 469 -12.28 15.56 6.37
N ALA A 470 -11.84 16.16 5.25
CA ALA A 470 -12.13 15.65 3.91
C ALA A 470 -11.62 14.22 3.71
N VAL A 471 -10.40 13.92 4.18
CA VAL A 471 -9.82 12.56 4.14
C VAL A 471 -10.63 11.61 5.02
N SER A 472 -10.97 12.02 6.24
CA SER A 472 -11.77 11.18 7.16
C SER A 472 -13.14 10.87 6.59
N ARG A 473 -13.80 11.85 5.94
CA ARG A 473 -15.06 11.67 5.20
C ARG A 473 -14.90 10.69 4.05
N HIS A 474 -13.93 10.90 3.16
CA HIS A 474 -13.70 9.99 2.03
C HIS A 474 -13.58 8.53 2.48
N TYR A 475 -12.85 8.27 3.55
CA TYR A 475 -12.69 6.92 4.07
C TYR A 475 -13.96 6.39 4.76
N LEU A 476 -14.67 7.18 5.57
CA LEU A 476 -15.75 6.67 6.44
C LEU A 476 -17.17 6.82 5.86
N THR A 477 -17.39 7.63 4.83
CA THR A 477 -18.72 7.85 4.23
C THR A 477 -19.29 6.56 3.67
N ASP A 478 -18.51 5.78 2.91
CA ASP A 478 -18.98 4.51 2.34
C ASP A 478 -18.98 3.36 3.35
N PHE A 479 -18.36 3.56 4.52
CA PHE A 479 -18.30 2.56 5.57
C PHE A 479 -19.61 2.55 6.39
N GLN A 480 -20.25 1.39 6.46
CA GLN A 480 -21.49 1.24 7.23
C GLN A 480 -21.20 1.19 8.73
N ILE A 481 -21.76 2.15 9.48
CA ILE A 481 -21.67 2.22 10.94
C ILE A 481 -23.10 2.19 11.47
N VAL A 482 -23.36 1.37 12.49
CA VAL A 482 -24.68 1.20 13.11
C VAL A 482 -24.96 2.42 14.00
N CYS A 483 -25.37 3.51 13.38
CA CYS A 483 -25.69 4.77 14.04
C CYS A 483 -26.59 5.63 13.13
N SER A 484 -27.11 6.75 13.66
CA SER A 484 -27.77 7.75 12.82
C SER A 484 -26.73 8.54 12.02
N ASP A 485 -27.12 9.07 10.85
CA ASP A 485 -26.22 9.84 9.98
C ASP A 485 -25.57 11.02 10.71
N LYS A 486 -26.33 11.69 11.59
CA LYS A 486 -25.81 12.78 12.43
C LYS A 486 -24.68 12.33 13.36
N VAL A 487 -24.80 11.14 13.96
CA VAL A 487 -23.74 10.60 14.84
C VAL A 487 -22.54 10.16 14.00
N LYS A 488 -22.79 9.62 12.79
CA LYS A 488 -21.72 9.27 11.85
C LYS A 488 -20.87 10.48 11.49
N ASP A 489 -21.49 11.60 11.13
CA ASP A 489 -20.78 12.84 10.82
C ASP A 489 -19.93 13.33 12.01
N GLN A 490 -20.49 13.30 13.22
CA GLN A 490 -19.75 13.66 14.44
C GLN A 490 -18.55 12.74 14.70
N VAL A 491 -18.69 11.43 14.46
CA VAL A 491 -17.58 10.49 14.58
C VAL A 491 -16.48 10.83 13.59
N ILE A 492 -16.83 11.17 12.34
CA ILE A 492 -15.86 11.54 11.31
C ILE A 492 -15.08 12.80 11.70
N ASP A 493 -15.77 13.84 12.20
CA ASP A 493 -15.13 15.07 12.64
C ASP A 493 -14.20 14.83 13.85
N ILE A 494 -14.58 13.95 14.78
CA ILE A 494 -13.75 13.55 15.94
C ILE A 494 -12.45 12.85 15.50
N MET A 495 -12.47 12.02 14.43
CA MET A 495 -11.25 11.34 13.96
C MET A 495 -10.16 12.34 13.55
N SER A 496 -10.56 13.45 12.91
CA SER A 496 -9.66 14.55 12.56
C SER A 496 -9.09 15.22 13.81
N TRP A 497 -9.95 15.51 14.79
CA TRP A 497 -9.55 16.14 16.06
C TRP A 497 -8.59 15.27 16.89
N ILE A 498 -8.80 13.95 16.93
CA ILE A 498 -7.87 13.02 17.62
C ILE A 498 -6.47 13.14 17.03
N HIS A 499 -6.33 13.21 15.70
CA HIS A 499 -5.05 13.37 15.05
C HIS A 499 -4.34 14.68 15.42
N GLU A 500 -5.10 15.77 15.54
CA GLU A 500 -4.58 17.06 16.05
C GLU A 500 -4.06 16.96 17.47
N SER A 501 -4.89 16.38 18.35
CA SER A 501 -4.59 16.28 19.76
C SER A 501 -3.31 15.47 20.01
N VAL A 502 -3.09 14.40 19.23
CA VAL A 502 -1.84 13.63 19.27
C VAL A 502 -0.66 14.47 18.78
N GLN A 503 -0.85 15.32 17.78
CA GLN A 503 0.19 16.21 17.26
C GLN A 503 0.62 17.25 18.30
N ASP A 504 -0.32 17.88 18.99
CA ASP A 504 -0.03 18.82 20.09
C ASP A 504 0.64 18.11 21.26
N THR A 505 0.20 16.90 21.56
CA THR A 505 0.81 16.06 22.62
C THR A 505 2.25 15.71 22.29
N CYS A 506 2.60 15.51 21.01
CA CYS A 506 3.99 15.27 20.59
C CYS A 506 4.91 16.47 20.88
N VAL A 507 4.39 17.70 20.80
CA VAL A 507 5.15 18.91 21.17
C VAL A 507 5.42 18.89 22.68
N GLY A 508 4.40 18.67 23.50
CA GLY A 508 4.57 18.57 24.95
C GLY A 508 5.47 17.39 25.37
N TYR A 509 5.46 16.29 24.63
CA TYR A 509 6.34 15.15 24.85
C TYR A 509 7.80 15.49 24.55
N TYR A 510 8.06 16.21 23.46
CA TYR A 510 9.40 16.72 23.14
C TYR A 510 9.90 17.69 24.21
N ASP A 511 9.06 18.59 24.70
CA ASP A 511 9.47 19.56 25.73
C ASP A 511 9.85 18.90 27.05
N ARG A 512 9.16 17.82 27.43
CA ARG A 512 9.42 17.08 28.67
C ARG A 512 10.58 16.09 28.57
N PHE A 513 10.64 15.33 27.47
CA PHE A 513 11.55 14.17 27.35
C PHE A 513 12.67 14.35 26.33
N ARG A 514 12.65 15.45 25.55
CA ARG A 514 13.60 15.72 24.46
C ARG A 514 13.69 14.59 23.44
N ARG A 515 12.61 13.83 23.29
CA ARG A 515 12.45 12.77 22.28
C ARG A 515 11.45 13.24 21.26
N VAL A 516 11.89 13.34 20.00
CA VAL A 516 11.03 13.78 18.91
C VAL A 516 10.18 12.61 18.45
N THR A 517 8.87 12.79 18.45
CA THR A 517 7.89 11.87 17.85
C THR A 517 7.18 12.60 16.71
N PHE A 518 6.93 11.88 15.62
CA PHE A 518 6.33 12.46 14.42
C PHE A 518 4.95 11.86 14.19
N VAL A 519 3.98 12.73 13.97
CA VAL A 519 2.65 12.36 13.48
C VAL A 519 2.62 12.71 12.01
N THR A 520 2.26 11.75 11.16
CA THR A 520 2.22 11.95 9.71
C THR A 520 0.80 11.77 9.17
N PRO A 521 0.49 12.33 7.99
CA PRO A 521 -0.76 12.02 7.29
C PRO A 521 -0.97 10.52 7.07
N LYS A 522 0.10 9.75 6.83
CA LYS A 522 0.04 8.29 6.74
C LYS A 522 -0.45 7.64 8.04
N SER A 523 -0.12 8.22 9.19
CA SER A 523 -0.61 7.78 10.50
C SER A 523 -2.12 7.96 10.63
N LEU A 524 -2.70 9.04 10.09
CA LEU A 524 -4.16 9.25 10.05
C LEU A 524 -4.84 8.19 9.18
N ILE A 525 -4.33 7.97 7.97
CA ILE A 525 -4.90 6.97 7.04
C ILE A 525 -4.84 5.57 7.66
N SER A 526 -3.70 5.19 8.23
CA SER A 526 -3.54 3.90 8.93
C SER A 526 -4.46 3.77 10.15
N PHE A 527 -4.70 4.87 10.88
CA PHE A 527 -5.67 4.91 11.98
C PHE A 527 -7.10 4.68 11.49
N LEU A 528 -7.52 5.33 10.41
CA LEU A 528 -8.85 5.16 9.81
C LEU A 528 -9.06 3.73 9.28
N GLU A 529 -8.05 3.15 8.61
CA GLU A 529 -8.09 1.75 8.16
C GLU A 529 -8.17 0.78 9.34
N SER A 530 -7.38 1.00 10.38
CA SER A 530 -7.41 0.18 11.60
C SER A 530 -8.76 0.26 12.30
N TYR A 531 -9.37 1.45 12.34
CA TYR A 531 -10.71 1.65 12.87
C TYR A 531 -11.75 0.84 12.09
N LYS A 532 -11.73 0.87 10.76
CA LYS A 532 -12.64 0.07 9.92
C LYS A 532 -12.51 -1.43 10.21
N LEU A 533 -11.28 -1.93 10.25
CA LEU A 533 -10.99 -3.35 10.52
C LEU A 533 -11.49 -3.77 11.90
N LEU A 534 -11.14 -3.00 12.94
CA LEU A 534 -11.54 -3.30 14.31
C LEU A 534 -13.05 -3.20 14.49
N TYR A 535 -13.68 -2.18 13.90
CA TYR A 535 -15.13 -2.00 13.98
C TYR A 535 -15.86 -3.20 13.36
N LYS A 536 -15.43 -3.63 12.16
CA LYS A 536 -16.03 -4.78 11.48
C LYS A 536 -15.89 -6.07 12.30
N ASP A 537 -14.70 -6.35 12.82
CA ASP A 537 -14.43 -7.50 13.67
C ASP A 537 -15.31 -7.50 14.94
N LYS A 538 -15.42 -6.35 15.62
CA LYS A 538 -16.28 -6.23 16.80
C LYS A 538 -17.75 -6.32 16.48
N GLN A 539 -18.20 -5.75 15.35
CA GLN A 539 -19.58 -5.85 14.91
C GLN A 539 -19.95 -7.31 14.61
N GLU A 540 -19.12 -8.04 13.85
CA GLU A 540 -19.32 -9.46 13.57
C GLU A 540 -19.40 -10.28 14.85
N HIS A 541 -18.49 -10.03 15.81
CA HIS A 541 -18.53 -10.70 17.11
C HIS A 541 -19.82 -10.42 17.90
N ILE A 542 -20.30 -9.17 17.90
CA ILE A 542 -21.55 -8.79 18.57
C ILE A 542 -22.76 -9.43 17.87
N VAL A 543 -22.79 -9.47 16.54
CA VAL A 543 -23.85 -10.12 15.77
C VAL A 543 -23.92 -11.60 16.12
N ILE A 544 -22.79 -12.31 16.13
CA ILE A 544 -22.72 -13.72 16.54
C ILE A 544 -23.22 -13.91 17.99
N MET A 545 -22.86 -13.01 18.90
CA MET A 545 -23.34 -13.07 20.29
C MET A 545 -24.85 -12.84 20.37
N SER A 546 -25.38 -11.90 19.59
CA SER A 546 -26.80 -11.60 19.51
C SER A 546 -27.59 -12.78 18.94
N GLU A 547 -27.11 -13.40 17.86
CA GLU A 547 -27.74 -14.59 17.25
C GLU A 547 -27.75 -15.79 18.20
N ARG A 548 -26.68 -15.98 18.98
CA ARG A 548 -26.64 -17.00 20.03
C ARG A 548 -27.67 -16.71 21.12
N MET A 549 -27.83 -15.45 21.50
CA MET A 549 -28.77 -15.05 22.54
C MET A 549 -30.21 -15.12 22.06
N SER A 550 -30.49 -14.74 20.81
CA SER A 550 -31.81 -14.89 20.20
C SER A 550 -32.18 -16.36 20.05
N SER A 551 -31.27 -17.21 19.53
CA SER A 551 -31.50 -18.65 19.47
C SER A 551 -31.71 -19.28 20.85
N GLY A 552 -31.02 -18.77 21.88
CA GLY A 552 -31.25 -19.17 23.26
C GLY A 552 -32.64 -18.77 23.77
N LEU A 553 -33.09 -17.55 23.48
CA LEU A 553 -34.42 -17.06 23.81
C LEU A 553 -35.51 -17.84 23.08
N ASP A 554 -35.35 -18.08 21.78
CA ASP A 554 -36.31 -18.86 20.98
C ASP A 554 -36.52 -20.25 21.59
N LYS A 555 -35.42 -20.92 22.00
CA LYS A 555 -35.50 -22.21 22.69
C LYS A 555 -36.19 -22.13 24.06
N LEU A 556 -35.99 -21.05 24.80
CA LEU A 556 -36.66 -20.84 26.08
C LEU A 556 -38.17 -20.59 25.88
N ASP A 557 -38.54 -19.83 24.85
CA ASP A 557 -39.94 -19.58 24.49
C ASP A 557 -40.62 -20.86 23.98
N GLU A 558 -39.94 -21.66 23.16
CA GLU A 558 -40.42 -22.99 22.73
C GLU A 558 -40.60 -23.95 23.93
N ALA A 559 -39.63 -23.98 24.85
CA ALA A 559 -39.73 -24.76 26.07
C ALA A 559 -40.88 -24.25 26.98
N GLY A 560 -41.03 -22.93 27.10
CA GLY A 560 -42.12 -22.29 27.83
C GLY A 560 -43.49 -22.65 27.26
N ALA A 561 -43.64 -22.60 25.93
CA ALA A 561 -44.85 -23.02 25.22
C ALA A 561 -45.14 -24.51 25.44
N SER A 562 -44.12 -25.36 25.35
CA SER A 562 -44.23 -26.81 25.59
C SER A 562 -44.66 -27.12 27.03
N VAL A 563 -44.08 -26.43 28.03
CA VAL A 563 -44.47 -26.57 29.44
C VAL A 563 -45.89 -26.06 29.68
N ALA A 564 -46.33 -25.01 28.99
CA ALA A 564 -47.72 -24.52 29.08
C ALA A 564 -48.73 -25.55 28.54
N ILE A 565 -48.39 -26.27 27.47
CA ILE A 565 -49.17 -27.39 26.94
C ILE A 565 -49.21 -28.53 27.96
N LEU A 566 -48.04 -28.98 28.44
CA LEU A 566 -47.94 -30.06 29.44
C LEU A 566 -48.70 -29.73 30.73
N LYS A 567 -48.72 -28.47 31.17
CA LYS A 567 -49.54 -28.05 32.33
C LYS A 567 -51.04 -28.22 32.09
N LYS A 568 -51.53 -27.95 30.87
CA LYS A 568 -52.94 -28.19 30.51
C LYS A 568 -53.24 -29.69 30.54
N ASP A 569 -52.38 -30.49 29.90
CA ASP A 569 -52.52 -31.95 29.85
C ASP A 569 -52.47 -32.58 31.24
N LEU A 570 -51.62 -32.07 32.13
CA LEU A 570 -51.49 -32.54 33.51
C LEU A 570 -52.74 -32.21 34.35
N ILE A 571 -53.39 -31.06 34.13
CA ILE A 571 -54.67 -30.74 34.76
C ILE A 571 -55.76 -31.70 34.28
N GLU A 572 -55.75 -32.07 33.00
CA GLU A 572 -56.71 -33.03 32.43
C GLU A 572 -56.46 -34.46 32.93
N MET A 573 -55.20 -34.91 32.91
CA MET A 573 -54.82 -36.21 33.48
C MET A 573 -55.09 -36.32 34.98
N ASN A 574 -54.88 -35.25 35.76
CA ASN A 574 -55.20 -35.28 37.19
C ASN A 574 -56.71 -35.50 37.44
N LYS A 575 -57.60 -35.00 36.58
CA LYS A 575 -59.03 -35.32 36.66
C LYS A 575 -59.29 -36.79 36.37
N VAL A 576 -58.61 -37.35 35.36
CA VAL A 576 -58.69 -38.78 35.02
C VAL A 576 -58.16 -39.66 36.15
N ILE A 577 -57.03 -39.28 36.78
CA ILE A 577 -56.44 -39.99 37.92
C ILE A 577 -57.37 -39.93 39.14
N ALA A 578 -58.02 -38.80 39.40
CA ALA A 578 -58.98 -38.70 40.50
C ALA A 578 -60.16 -39.68 40.30
N LEU A 579 -60.71 -39.76 39.09
CA LEU A 579 -61.77 -40.72 38.74
C LEU A 579 -61.28 -42.18 38.87
N ALA A 580 -60.09 -42.48 38.33
CA ALA A 580 -59.51 -43.82 38.43
C ALA A 580 -59.12 -44.20 39.87
N SER A 581 -58.76 -43.23 40.71
CA SER A 581 -58.48 -43.44 42.14
C SER A 581 -59.75 -43.72 42.94
N GLU A 582 -60.86 -43.08 42.58
CA GLU A 582 -62.18 -43.34 43.18
C GLU A 582 -62.65 -44.76 42.83
N GLU A 583 -62.50 -45.17 41.56
CA GLU A 583 -62.74 -46.56 41.12
C GLU A 583 -61.80 -47.56 41.82
N ALA A 584 -60.53 -47.21 42.04
CA ALA A 584 -59.57 -48.06 42.72
C ALA A 584 -59.85 -48.20 44.23
N GLU A 585 -60.32 -47.15 44.90
CA GLU A 585 -60.77 -47.22 46.32
C GLU A 585 -61.97 -48.15 46.48
N GLU A 586 -62.90 -48.16 45.53
CA GLU A 586 -64.02 -49.10 45.52
C GLU A 586 -63.53 -50.56 45.41
N VAL A 587 -62.56 -50.83 44.54
CA VAL A 587 -61.92 -52.15 44.45
C VAL A 587 -61.14 -52.48 45.73
N LEU A 588 -60.46 -51.53 46.36
CA LEU A 588 -59.69 -51.74 47.58
C LEU A 588 -60.59 -52.15 48.76
N ALA A 589 -61.79 -51.58 48.86
CA ALA A 589 -62.79 -51.97 49.86
C ALA A 589 -63.25 -53.44 49.68
N THR A 590 -63.39 -53.92 48.44
CA THR A 590 -63.72 -55.33 48.17
C THR A 590 -62.57 -56.28 48.54
N VAL A 591 -61.32 -55.83 48.35
CA VAL A 591 -60.12 -56.59 48.73
C VAL A 591 -59.93 -56.64 50.25
N GLU A 592 -60.26 -55.57 51.00
CA GLU A 592 -60.19 -55.59 52.47
C GLU A 592 -61.17 -56.59 53.10
N GLN A 593 -62.36 -56.77 52.53
CA GLN A 593 -63.27 -57.85 52.93
C GLN A 593 -62.66 -59.25 52.71
N SER A 594 -61.88 -59.43 51.64
CA SER A 594 -61.15 -60.68 51.38
C SER A 594 -59.92 -60.88 52.28
N LYS A 595 -59.40 -59.81 52.89
CA LYS A 595 -58.21 -59.84 53.76
C LYS A 595 -58.53 -60.38 55.15
N ALA A 596 -59.72 -60.12 55.66
CA ALA A 596 -60.20 -60.63 56.95
C ALA A 596 -60.29 -62.17 57.01
N SER A 597 -60.51 -62.85 55.89
CA SER A 597 -60.51 -64.32 55.82
C SER A 597 -59.10 -64.93 55.76
N ALA A 598 -58.09 -64.17 55.32
CA ALA A 598 -56.69 -64.62 55.23
C ALA A 598 -55.91 -64.46 56.56
N GLU A 599 -56.37 -63.63 57.49
CA GLU A 599 -55.72 -63.36 58.78
C GLU A 599 -55.63 -64.61 59.69
N ILE A 600 -56.52 -65.59 59.50
CA ILE A 600 -56.52 -66.88 60.22
C ILE A 600 -55.31 -67.76 59.83
N VAL A 601 -54.78 -67.62 58.62
CA VAL A 601 -53.62 -68.38 58.11
C VAL A 601 -52.28 -67.77 58.57
N LYS A 602 -52.30 -66.55 59.11
CA LYS A 602 -51.11 -65.73 59.40
C LYS A 602 -50.36 -66.16 60.68
N VAL A 603 -51.02 -66.88 61.59
CA VAL A 603 -50.41 -67.39 62.84
C VAL A 603 -49.39 -68.50 62.56
N GLU A 604 -49.52 -69.25 61.46
CA GLU A 604 -48.52 -70.25 61.02
C GLU A 604 -47.25 -69.64 60.39
N VAL A 605 -47.27 -68.37 59.99
CA VAL A 605 -46.16 -67.74 59.23
C VAL A 605 -45.12 -67.07 60.15
N ALA A 606 -45.44 -66.81 61.42
CA ALA A 606 -44.54 -66.18 62.38
C ALA A 606 -43.28 -67.02 62.69
N GLU A 607 -43.36 -68.35 62.55
CA GLU A 607 -42.23 -69.27 62.72
C GLU A 607 -41.21 -69.18 61.57
N LYS A 608 -41.61 -68.71 60.37
CA LYS A 608 -40.71 -68.58 59.20
C LYS A 608 -39.89 -67.29 59.18
N LYS A 609 -40.15 -66.33 60.06
CA LYS A 609 -39.49 -65.01 60.06
C LYS A 609 -38.05 -65.04 60.58
N GLY A 610 -37.72 -65.95 61.51
CA GLY A 610 -36.36 -66.11 62.03
C GLY A 610 -35.35 -66.66 61.01
N GLN A 611 -35.81 -67.30 59.94
CA GLN A 611 -34.95 -67.84 58.88
C GLN A 611 -34.57 -66.79 57.82
N ALA A 612 -35.34 -65.70 57.69
CA ALA A 612 -35.13 -64.69 56.64
C ALA A 612 -33.97 -63.71 56.93
N GLU A 613 -33.68 -63.42 58.21
CA GLU A 613 -32.60 -62.48 58.58
C GLU A 613 -31.19 -63.05 58.35
N VAL A 614 -31.03 -64.38 58.42
CA VAL A 614 -29.78 -65.07 58.10
C VAL A 614 -29.54 -65.11 56.58
N LEU A 615 -30.62 -65.18 55.78
CA LEU A 615 -30.56 -65.18 54.31
C LEU A 615 -30.11 -63.82 53.74
N VAL A 616 -30.53 -62.70 54.33
CA VAL A 616 -30.16 -61.36 53.85
C VAL A 616 -28.64 -61.11 53.97
N LYS A 617 -28.00 -61.56 55.06
CA LYS A 617 -26.54 -61.45 55.20
C LYS A 617 -25.79 -62.30 54.17
N ASN A 618 -26.27 -63.52 53.89
CA ASN A 618 -25.65 -64.39 52.89
C ASN A 618 -25.80 -63.84 51.46
N ILE A 619 -26.94 -63.22 51.13
CA ILE A 619 -27.17 -62.62 49.79
C ILE A 619 -26.23 -61.43 49.54
N SER A 620 -25.92 -60.62 50.55
CA SER A 620 -25.00 -59.48 50.40
C SER A 620 -23.55 -59.91 50.07
N ALA A 621 -23.08 -61.00 50.69
CA ALA A 621 -21.74 -61.56 50.42
C ALA A 621 -21.66 -62.20 49.03
N VAL A 622 -22.73 -62.85 48.56
CA VAL A 622 -22.79 -63.44 47.21
C VAL A 622 -22.85 -62.35 46.13
N LYS A 623 -23.52 -61.23 46.39
CA LYS A 623 -23.62 -60.10 45.45
C LYS A 623 -22.24 -59.49 45.13
N GLN A 624 -21.39 -59.27 46.13
CA GLN A 624 -20.04 -58.74 45.90
C GLN A 624 -19.15 -59.68 45.09
N VAL A 625 -19.30 -61.00 45.28
CA VAL A 625 -18.56 -61.99 44.48
C VAL A 625 -19.08 -62.07 43.04
N ALA A 626 -20.37 -61.81 42.81
CA ALA A 626 -20.96 -61.78 41.48
C ALA A 626 -20.56 -60.54 40.66
N GLU A 627 -20.54 -59.36 41.27
CA GLU A 627 -20.12 -58.10 40.61
C GLU A 627 -18.64 -58.14 40.18
N ALA A 628 -17.75 -58.68 41.01
CA ALA A 628 -16.34 -58.84 40.67
C ALA A 628 -16.08 -59.86 39.53
N LYS A 629 -16.98 -60.81 39.31
CA LYS A 629 -16.92 -61.72 38.14
C LYS A 629 -17.49 -61.07 36.88
N LEU A 630 -18.52 -60.22 37.01
CA LEU A 630 -19.11 -59.47 35.91
C LEU A 630 -18.10 -58.48 35.31
N GLU A 631 -17.38 -57.72 36.14
CA GLU A 631 -16.35 -56.76 35.69
C GLU A 631 -15.25 -57.40 34.83
N LYS A 632 -14.88 -58.66 35.10
CA LYS A 632 -13.87 -59.37 34.30
C LYS A 632 -14.40 -59.85 32.94
N ALA A 633 -15.71 -60.02 32.79
CA ALA A 633 -16.33 -60.53 31.56
C ALA A 633 -16.82 -59.42 30.62
N LEU A 634 -17.16 -58.24 31.15
CA LEU A 634 -17.63 -57.08 30.38
C LEU A 634 -16.70 -56.63 29.24
N PRO A 635 -15.37 -56.46 29.41
CA PRO A 635 -14.53 -55.93 28.34
C PRO A 635 -14.49 -56.84 27.11
N ALA A 636 -14.55 -58.16 27.29
CA ALA A 636 -14.61 -59.11 26.17
C ALA A 636 -15.96 -59.06 25.43
N LEU A 637 -17.06 -58.77 26.14
CA LEU A 637 -18.39 -58.63 25.56
C LEU A 637 -18.52 -57.34 24.76
N GLU A 638 -18.02 -56.21 25.28
CA GLU A 638 -18.04 -54.92 24.58
C GLU A 638 -17.16 -54.94 23.32
N GLU A 639 -16.00 -55.59 23.36
CA GLU A 639 -15.14 -55.78 22.18
C GLU A 639 -15.83 -56.61 21.08
N ALA A 640 -16.56 -57.66 21.46
CA ALA A 640 -17.34 -58.47 20.52
C ALA A 640 -18.52 -57.71 19.89
N GLU A 641 -19.25 -56.89 20.67
CA GLU A 641 -20.32 -56.04 20.15
C GLU A 641 -19.80 -54.96 19.19
N ALA A 642 -18.65 -54.36 19.49
CA ALA A 642 -18.02 -53.38 18.62
C ALA A 642 -17.62 -54.00 17.27
N ALA A 643 -17.04 -55.21 17.28
CA ALA A 643 -16.70 -55.93 16.06
C ALA A 643 -17.94 -56.25 15.20
N LEU A 644 -19.05 -56.67 15.81
CA LEU A 644 -20.31 -56.97 15.10
C LEU A 644 -20.87 -55.76 14.33
N LYS A 645 -20.75 -54.55 14.89
CA LYS A 645 -21.23 -53.31 14.25
C LYS A 645 -20.42 -52.90 13.01
N THR A 646 -19.24 -53.49 12.79
CA THR A 646 -18.38 -53.16 11.62
C THR A 646 -18.71 -53.95 10.35
N ILE A 647 -19.47 -55.06 10.46
CA ILE A 647 -19.77 -55.97 9.36
C ILE A 647 -20.81 -55.36 8.41
N LYS A 648 -20.53 -55.35 7.10
CA LYS A 648 -21.47 -54.86 6.07
C LYS A 648 -22.12 -56.02 5.32
N ALA A 649 -23.32 -55.79 4.78
CA ALA A 649 -24.05 -56.79 3.99
C ALA A 649 -23.28 -57.28 2.74
N ALA A 650 -22.40 -56.44 2.19
CA ALA A 650 -21.52 -56.80 1.08
C ALA A 650 -20.53 -57.91 1.46
N ASP A 651 -19.98 -57.88 2.68
CA ASP A 651 -18.98 -58.84 3.16
C ASP A 651 -19.59 -60.25 3.26
N ILE A 652 -20.82 -60.36 3.79
CA ILE A 652 -21.57 -61.62 3.85
C ILE A 652 -21.88 -62.15 2.44
N ALA A 653 -22.17 -61.27 1.48
CA ALA A 653 -22.40 -61.66 0.10
C ALA A 653 -21.13 -62.22 -0.58
N THR A 654 -19.92 -61.77 -0.19
CA THR A 654 -18.67 -62.36 -0.70
C THR A 654 -18.44 -63.76 -0.17
N VAL A 655 -18.68 -64.00 1.13
CA VAL A 655 -18.52 -65.31 1.76
C VAL A 655 -19.48 -66.34 1.15
N ARG A 656 -20.72 -65.94 0.83
CA ARG A 656 -21.71 -66.79 0.13
C ARG A 656 -21.28 -67.25 -1.26
N LYS A 657 -20.45 -66.46 -1.96
CA LYS A 657 -19.98 -66.77 -3.32
C LYS A 657 -18.76 -67.68 -3.34
N LEU A 658 -18.15 -67.97 -2.18
CA LEU A 658 -17.04 -68.91 -2.08
C LEU A 658 -17.57 -70.34 -2.29
N GLY A 659 -17.30 -70.93 -3.45
CA GLY A 659 -17.67 -72.32 -3.74
C GLY A 659 -17.00 -73.35 -2.82
N LYS A 660 -15.81 -73.04 -2.30
CA LYS A 660 -15.09 -73.79 -1.26
C LYS A 660 -14.50 -72.80 -0.25
N PRO A 661 -15.20 -72.47 0.86
CA PRO A 661 -14.65 -71.56 1.87
C PRO A 661 -13.49 -72.21 2.65
N PRO A 662 -12.57 -71.39 3.21
CA PRO A 662 -11.61 -71.83 4.21
C PRO A 662 -12.29 -72.58 5.36
N TYR A 663 -11.64 -73.65 5.85
CA TYR A 663 -12.23 -74.56 6.81
C TYR A 663 -12.62 -73.91 8.14
N LEU A 664 -11.82 -72.97 8.63
CA LEU A 664 -12.12 -72.21 9.85
C LEU A 664 -13.47 -71.47 9.74
N ILE A 665 -13.77 -70.88 8.58
CA ILE A 665 -15.05 -70.19 8.34
C ILE A 665 -16.21 -71.17 8.43
N THR A 666 -16.03 -72.41 7.97
CA THR A 666 -17.08 -73.44 8.05
C THR A 666 -17.35 -73.89 9.48
N LEU A 667 -16.32 -73.96 10.34
CA LEU A 667 -16.48 -74.32 11.76
C LEU A 667 -17.15 -73.21 12.57
N ILE A 668 -16.78 -71.95 12.32
CA ILE A 668 -17.41 -70.78 12.95
C ILE A 668 -18.90 -70.72 12.56
N MET A 669 -19.22 -70.98 11.30
CA MET A 669 -20.61 -70.96 10.85
C MET A 669 -21.45 -72.11 11.41
N ASP A 670 -20.85 -73.28 11.68
CA ASP A 670 -21.53 -74.36 12.40
C ASP A 670 -21.87 -73.95 13.84
N CYS A 671 -20.98 -73.22 14.52
CA CYS A 671 -21.26 -72.62 15.84
C CYS A 671 -22.41 -71.62 15.79
N VAL A 672 -22.46 -70.78 14.74
CA VAL A 672 -23.57 -69.85 14.50
C VAL A 672 -24.88 -70.62 14.27
N CYS A 673 -24.87 -71.73 13.53
CA CYS A 673 -26.04 -72.58 13.35
C CYS A 673 -26.55 -73.17 14.67
N ILE A 674 -25.65 -73.57 15.60
CA ILE A 674 -26.02 -74.05 16.94
C ILE A 674 -26.72 -72.94 17.73
N LEU A 675 -26.15 -71.73 17.76
CA LEU A 675 -26.75 -70.58 18.46
C LEU A 675 -28.14 -70.21 17.92
N PHE A 676 -28.35 -70.30 16.60
CA PHE A 676 -29.66 -70.07 15.98
C PHE A 676 -30.60 -71.30 16.01
N ARG A 677 -30.25 -72.37 16.72
CA ARG A 677 -31.03 -73.63 16.82
C ARG A 677 -31.38 -74.23 15.45
N ARG A 678 -30.46 -74.10 14.49
CA ARG A 678 -30.57 -74.66 13.15
C ARG A 678 -29.97 -76.06 13.12
N LYS A 679 -30.41 -76.86 12.15
CA LYS A 679 -29.95 -78.25 12.01
C LYS A 679 -28.48 -78.27 11.59
N VAL A 680 -27.64 -78.94 12.38
CA VAL A 680 -26.24 -79.24 12.04
C VAL A 680 -26.15 -80.74 11.72
N LYS A 681 -25.24 -81.15 10.83
CA LYS A 681 -25.02 -82.56 10.51
C LYS A 681 -24.39 -83.27 11.73
N PRO A 682 -24.64 -84.58 11.93
CA PRO A 682 -24.03 -85.32 13.03
C PRO A 682 -22.50 -85.28 12.95
N ILE A 683 -21.84 -85.15 14.09
CA ILE A 683 -20.38 -85.05 14.21
C ILE A 683 -19.75 -86.31 13.63
N ARG A 684 -19.00 -86.14 12.54
CA ARG A 684 -18.19 -87.17 11.90
C ARG A 684 -16.77 -86.63 11.70
N PRO A 685 -15.73 -87.44 11.90
CA PRO A 685 -14.36 -87.02 11.59
C PRO A 685 -14.21 -86.85 10.08
N ASP A 686 -13.71 -85.70 9.66
CA ASP A 686 -13.31 -85.41 8.28
C ASP A 686 -11.92 -86.02 8.05
N THR A 687 -11.86 -87.07 7.22
CA THR A 687 -10.61 -87.82 6.93
C THR A 687 -9.56 -86.99 6.21
N GLU A 688 -9.92 -85.86 5.57
CA GLU A 688 -8.95 -84.97 4.90
C GLU A 688 -8.39 -83.87 5.82
N LYS A 689 -9.14 -83.45 6.84
CA LYS A 689 -8.80 -82.29 7.68
C LYS A 689 -8.52 -82.62 9.15
N ALA A 690 -8.62 -83.90 9.52
CA ALA A 690 -8.35 -84.40 10.87
C ALA A 690 -9.16 -83.69 11.98
N PHE A 691 -10.36 -83.21 11.65
CA PHE A 691 -11.27 -82.54 12.59
C PHE A 691 -12.75 -82.77 12.19
N ILE A 692 -13.71 -82.00 12.71
CA ILE A 692 -15.16 -82.23 12.54
C ILE A 692 -15.63 -81.88 11.12
N GLN A 693 -16.36 -82.79 10.47
CA GLN A 693 -16.97 -82.53 9.16
C GLN A 693 -17.94 -81.33 9.23
N SER A 694 -17.69 -80.32 8.39
CA SER A 694 -18.47 -79.07 8.41
C SER A 694 -19.87 -79.22 7.81
N SER A 695 -20.85 -78.50 8.36
CA SER A 695 -22.24 -78.44 7.87
C SER A 695 -22.50 -77.23 6.95
N TRP A 696 -21.57 -76.99 6.01
CA TRP A 696 -21.59 -75.79 5.16
C TRP A 696 -22.89 -75.57 4.36
N GLU A 697 -23.53 -76.64 3.89
CA GLU A 697 -24.81 -76.54 3.16
C GLU A 697 -25.94 -75.93 4.01
N GLU A 698 -25.96 -76.21 5.32
CA GLU A 698 -26.95 -75.63 6.25
C GLU A 698 -26.54 -74.20 6.65
N SER A 699 -25.24 -73.96 6.83
CA SER A 699 -24.68 -72.61 7.05
C SER A 699 -25.00 -71.64 5.91
N LEU A 700 -24.95 -72.09 4.65
CA LEU A 700 -25.34 -71.31 3.47
C LEU A 700 -26.82 -70.89 3.50
N LYS A 701 -27.72 -71.78 3.96
CA LYS A 701 -29.14 -71.44 4.10
C LYS A 701 -29.34 -70.34 5.13
N VAL A 702 -28.62 -70.38 6.26
CA VAL A 702 -28.71 -69.35 7.30
C VAL A 702 -28.20 -67.99 6.80
N MET A 703 -27.06 -67.96 6.09
CA MET A 703 -26.53 -66.71 5.51
C MET A 703 -27.35 -66.18 4.33
N SER A 704 -28.21 -67.01 3.72
CA SER A 704 -29.08 -66.57 2.61
C SER A 704 -30.26 -65.72 3.07
N ASP A 705 -30.61 -65.76 4.36
CA ASP A 705 -31.65 -64.93 4.97
C ASP A 705 -31.24 -63.45 4.96
N THR A 706 -32.04 -62.58 4.34
CA THR A 706 -31.76 -61.13 4.25
C THR A 706 -31.74 -60.46 5.63
N SER A 707 -32.39 -61.06 6.62
CA SER A 707 -32.41 -60.59 8.01
C SER A 707 -31.26 -61.13 8.88
N PHE A 708 -30.36 -61.96 8.32
CA PHE A 708 -29.29 -62.63 9.08
C PHE A 708 -28.38 -61.65 9.84
N LEU A 709 -27.92 -60.58 9.19
CA LEU A 709 -27.04 -59.59 9.83
C LEU A 709 -27.72 -58.91 11.03
N ARG A 710 -29.02 -58.58 10.90
CA ARG A 710 -29.81 -58.01 12.00
C ARG A 710 -29.97 -59.01 13.15
N LYS A 711 -30.25 -60.28 12.84
CA LYS A 711 -30.42 -61.35 13.84
C LYS A 711 -29.15 -61.65 14.64
N ILE A 712 -27.96 -61.42 14.07
CA ILE A 712 -26.71 -61.56 14.81
C ILE A 712 -26.52 -60.39 15.78
N VAL A 713 -26.78 -59.16 15.33
CA VAL A 713 -26.61 -57.95 16.17
C VAL A 713 -27.63 -57.93 17.33
N GLU A 714 -28.86 -58.37 17.09
CA GLU A 714 -29.94 -58.38 18.08
C GLU A 714 -30.09 -59.74 18.79
N TYR A 715 -29.06 -60.61 18.78
CA TYR A 715 -29.19 -61.96 19.35
C TYR A 715 -29.37 -61.91 20.88
N PRO A 716 -30.44 -62.52 21.44
CA PRO A 716 -30.67 -62.53 22.89
C PRO A 716 -29.70 -63.48 23.61
N THR A 717 -28.67 -62.93 24.25
CA THR A 717 -27.62 -63.68 24.97
C THR A 717 -28.16 -64.55 26.11
N ASP A 718 -29.28 -64.15 26.73
CA ASP A 718 -29.91 -64.89 27.83
C ASP A 718 -30.54 -66.23 27.40
N LEU A 719 -30.66 -66.48 26.09
CA LEU A 719 -31.19 -67.75 25.55
C LEU A 719 -30.13 -68.84 25.37
N ILE A 720 -28.85 -68.54 25.65
CA ILE A 720 -27.76 -69.51 25.59
C ILE A 720 -27.87 -70.44 26.79
N ASN A 721 -28.21 -71.70 26.55
CA ASN A 721 -28.27 -72.73 27.58
C ASN A 721 -26.95 -73.53 27.67
N ALA A 722 -26.75 -74.26 28.77
CA ALA A 722 -25.56 -75.09 28.97
C ALA A 722 -25.36 -76.12 27.85
N GLU A 723 -26.45 -76.72 27.35
CA GLU A 723 -26.41 -77.69 26.25
C GLU A 723 -25.88 -77.08 24.94
N MET A 724 -26.21 -75.83 24.61
CA MET A 724 -25.65 -75.13 23.44
C MET A 724 -24.15 -74.93 23.59
N VAL A 725 -23.69 -74.53 24.78
CA VAL A 725 -22.26 -74.35 25.05
C VAL A 725 -21.54 -75.69 24.94
N ASP A 726 -22.06 -76.76 25.54
CA ASP A 726 -21.49 -78.11 25.46
C ASP A 726 -21.41 -78.61 24.00
N MET A 727 -22.39 -78.26 23.16
CA MET A 727 -22.36 -78.58 21.73
C MET A 727 -21.32 -77.76 20.94
N MET A 728 -20.93 -76.57 21.42
CA MET A 728 -19.92 -75.71 20.80
C MET A 728 -18.49 -76.03 21.28
N VAL A 729 -18.31 -76.53 22.51
CA VAL A 729 -16.99 -76.87 23.09
C VAL A 729 -16.10 -77.69 22.15
N PRO A 730 -16.59 -78.73 21.44
CA PRO A 730 -15.78 -79.48 20.48
C PRO A 730 -15.21 -78.61 19.35
N TYR A 731 -15.94 -77.59 18.90
CA TYR A 731 -15.49 -76.68 17.83
C TYR A 731 -14.41 -75.69 18.32
N PHE A 732 -14.41 -75.32 19.60
CA PHE A 732 -13.40 -74.44 20.20
C PHE A 732 -12.03 -75.10 20.37
N GLN A 733 -11.93 -76.43 20.20
CA GLN A 733 -10.67 -77.17 20.27
C GLN A 733 -9.92 -77.22 18.93
N TYR A 734 -10.44 -76.58 17.87
CA TYR A 734 -9.71 -76.43 16.61
C TYR A 734 -8.51 -75.48 16.81
N PRO A 735 -7.27 -75.92 16.50
CA PRO A 735 -6.05 -75.15 16.76
C PRO A 735 -5.86 -73.91 15.89
#